data_AF-F3ADN8-F1
#
_entry.id   AF-F3ADN8-F1
#
_cell.length_a   1.000
_cell.length_b   1.000
_cell.length_c   1.000
_cell.angle_alpha   90.00
_cell.angle_beta   90.00
_cell.angle_gamma   90.00
#
_symmetry.space_group_name_H-M   'P 1'
#
loop_
_entity.id
_entity.type
_entity.pdbx_description
1 polymer ?
#
loop_
_entity_poly.entity_id
_entity_poly.type
_entity_poly.pdbx_seq_one_letter_code
_entity_poly.pdbx_strand_id
1 'polypeptide(L)'
;MKQKRYSFGKQLLSMLLVMVLLLSGITVPVKADNSQKEQVNAKEQPYVYFQYDDGRIQEMGEDNTFTLNLLDTGNFVLAGTDKRPDWNFSARVQVSDTEYQKHYWVNSKGRYVPFDVRKVEGYVCNADNPGEVFQTFSIDNVSSEIEEVKAFIGNQEVSLDKPYQVEGTASGNVSIKGRVKGEEEFKTIPVEALHFETVSGPGLFYGTGTFAMQEAGEAIFKASLYENRNLAAEFKVISGAVKLQDFTVTVPKVWEIDSWNGLGGYYVGITKGQNTEKNFNLSFVPYNATNQKLVWEALTPDIAEYMEAFGNGIVPKKAGVAKFKISSEENPEISKEVSVEFRYKDTLKDAKADKEVYELLDGDYVTFQINTTPSNATEQRFQWSYSQDGIVKVTDSVEADVWDVNAPKKTLHYMEALNEGEVTVIGVPYDTTGDCKNVEFTVRVAKEEVAPEEVDYLKVAKEDIEHGTAYLSKQSLEKYGNEWNLFTLLRSGKEVSQETLDKYYASVEKQVKEKVDKMRATDLARVIITLEAMGKNPQNVSDVNLFEKLYNSKSMASDTSNCPIWALIALDGWKSEIPSDALWTREKLIEQILSFQTEQGGFGLFDNKSSSIDMTGMALQALAPYYQDDKYPKVKKAVDKTLDYLKKQKTENAGYLDGGKENSCTTAQVLTALAALKIDPMNADEGFTSNENNIVKNLHSYKTEDGFGWQDGKQTNGMAVQQVTYALEAYRRLVENKNSLYDITDTKPQTPDNESGHVVISVERFTIGQGYIYEPVFVPFEKGDNAATLLKKVIGKENFVGEDTYLEAIVGGDLGTDKVVVPEYIEKLSNGSVTTETAREWGNEDNGDGGDALGEFDYSNYSGWMYHVNGEEVGYGIASYKPKDGDVLRFQFTMYGYGTDLTGRQWGNPNPIIDICNKDEITKLMAEVNADREKMMAVPEVKAAYDEAVKLVSAVITPKEEIDAAAAKLREAVENAQKVPNGWLETSEGWQYYENGQKVIGWLDTGNHWYYMDHNGIMKTGWVSVNGHWYYMDQWGAMVTGWVSVNGHWYYMDQWGAMVTGWVSVNGHWYYMDQWGAMVTG
;
A
#
# COMPACT_ATOMS: atom_id res chain seq x y z
N MET A 1 -64.68 -18.32 -19.97
CA MET A 1 -64.58 -17.84 -21.37
C MET A 1 -63.12 -17.46 -21.64
N LYS A 2 -62.58 -17.68 -22.86
CA LYS A 2 -61.23 -17.28 -23.35
C LYS A 2 -60.03 -17.88 -22.55
N GLN A 3 -59.10 -18.67 -23.12
CA GLN A 3 -58.06 -18.44 -24.16
C GLN A 3 -56.92 -17.51 -23.71
N LYS A 4 -55.62 -17.84 -23.86
CA LYS A 4 -54.83 -18.92 -24.55
C LYS A 4 -53.71 -19.39 -23.58
N ARG A 5 -52.64 -20.19 -23.80
CA ARG A 5 -52.11 -21.38 -24.55
C ARG A 5 -50.65 -21.54 -23.99
N TYR A 6 -49.83 -22.59 -24.07
CA TYR A 6 -49.76 -24.06 -24.36
C TYR A 6 -48.27 -24.44 -24.06
N SER A 7 -47.79 -25.67 -23.83
CA SER A 7 -48.32 -27.04 -23.62
C SER A 7 -47.16 -27.88 -23.02
N PHE A 8 -47.31 -28.70 -21.98
CA PHE A 8 -47.79 -30.10 -21.99
C PHE A 8 -47.05 -31.00 -23.01
N GLY A 9 -46.44 -32.14 -22.65
CA GLY A 9 -46.37 -32.86 -21.35
C GLY A 9 -45.18 -33.87 -21.29
N LYS A 10 -45.29 -35.11 -20.76
CA LYS A 10 -46.47 -35.85 -20.27
C LYS A 10 -46.15 -37.11 -19.41
N GLN A 11 -46.26 -37.00 -18.08
CA GLN A 11 -46.74 -38.03 -17.12
C GLN A 11 -45.94 -39.33 -16.75
N LEU A 12 -45.54 -39.38 -15.47
CA LEU A 12 -45.76 -40.41 -14.41
C LEU A 12 -45.44 -41.94 -14.58
N LEU A 13 -44.93 -42.49 -13.45
CA LEU A 13 -45.20 -43.79 -12.79
C LEU A 13 -44.29 -45.02 -13.05
N SER A 14 -43.62 -45.53 -12.00
CA SER A 14 -43.69 -46.91 -11.42
C SER A 14 -42.48 -47.25 -10.52
N MET A 15 -42.49 -48.39 -9.80
CA MET A 15 -41.57 -48.71 -8.69
C MET A 15 -41.55 -50.23 -8.37
N LEU A 16 -40.40 -50.77 -7.89
CA LEU A 16 -40.20 -52.05 -7.16
C LEU A 16 -40.44 -53.43 -7.82
N LEU A 17 -39.39 -54.28 -7.89
CA LEU A 17 -39.36 -55.66 -7.36
C LEU A 17 -37.91 -56.21 -7.21
N VAL A 18 -37.69 -57.31 -6.47
CA VAL A 18 -36.36 -57.74 -5.93
C VAL A 18 -36.22 -59.29 -5.75
N MET A 19 -34.99 -59.83 -5.90
CA MET A 19 -34.48 -61.21 -5.56
C MET A 19 -35.00 -62.39 -6.44
N VAL A 20 -34.36 -63.58 -6.52
CA VAL A 20 -34.20 -64.64 -5.48
C VAL A 20 -33.27 -65.82 -5.95
N LEU A 21 -32.34 -66.34 -5.10
CA LEU A 21 -31.62 -67.67 -5.13
C LEU A 21 -30.65 -68.02 -6.32
N LEU A 22 -29.85 -69.12 -6.32
CA LEU A 22 -28.78 -69.64 -5.39
C LEU A 22 -28.00 -70.85 -6.04
N LEU A 23 -26.86 -71.26 -5.44
CA LEU A 23 -26.25 -72.63 -5.36
C LEU A 23 -25.50 -73.35 -6.54
N SER A 24 -24.16 -73.47 -6.36
CA SER A 24 -23.29 -74.69 -6.45
C SER A 24 -23.09 -75.54 -7.74
N GLY A 25 -21.83 -75.96 -8.04
CA GLY A 25 -21.55 -77.05 -9.01
C GLY A 25 -20.11 -77.28 -9.54
N ILE A 26 -19.14 -77.65 -8.70
CA ILE A 26 -17.73 -78.04 -9.03
C ILE A 26 -17.71 -79.35 -9.92
N THR A 27 -16.87 -79.64 -10.94
CA THR A 27 -15.38 -79.58 -11.15
C THR A 27 -14.95 -79.74 -12.65
N VAL A 28 -13.95 -78.95 -13.13
CA VAL A 28 -12.63 -79.28 -13.77
C VAL A 28 -12.41 -80.65 -14.53
N PRO A 29 -11.55 -80.80 -15.60
CA PRO A 29 -10.84 -79.88 -16.53
C PRO A 29 -11.03 -80.19 -18.06
N VAL A 30 -10.32 -79.48 -18.95
CA VAL A 30 -10.26 -79.73 -20.42
C VAL A 30 -8.82 -79.86 -20.96
N LYS A 31 -8.62 -80.73 -21.97
CA LYS A 31 -7.59 -80.69 -23.02
C LYS A 31 -8.12 -81.43 -24.28
N ALA A 32 -7.81 -81.07 -25.52
CA ALA A 32 -7.16 -79.86 -26.06
C ALA A 32 -7.37 -79.73 -27.59
N ASP A 33 -7.08 -78.53 -28.10
CA ASP A 33 -6.65 -78.20 -29.46
C ASP A 33 -7.68 -78.21 -30.62
N ASN A 34 -7.26 -77.66 -31.76
CA ASN A 34 -8.10 -76.85 -32.65
C ASN A 34 -8.42 -77.50 -34.02
N SER A 35 -9.63 -77.21 -34.52
CA SER A 35 -9.87 -76.31 -35.68
C SER A 35 -11.02 -76.77 -36.61
N GLN A 36 -12.02 -75.90 -36.80
CA GLN A 36 -12.48 -75.46 -38.14
C GLN A 36 -13.62 -74.42 -38.08
N LYS A 37 -13.41 -73.32 -38.84
CA LYS A 37 -14.37 -72.53 -39.64
C LYS A 37 -15.78 -72.18 -39.11
N GLU A 38 -15.96 -70.86 -39.00
CA GLU A 38 -17.05 -70.08 -39.62
C GLU A 38 -18.51 -70.47 -39.33
N GLN A 39 -19.13 -69.77 -38.37
CA GLN A 39 -20.50 -69.27 -38.54
C GLN A 39 -20.51 -67.74 -38.52
N VAL A 40 -21.42 -67.15 -39.30
CA VAL A 40 -21.62 -65.71 -39.36
C VAL A 40 -22.52 -65.28 -38.22
N ASN A 41 -21.97 -64.56 -37.24
CA ASN A 41 -22.76 -63.75 -36.31
C ASN A 41 -22.81 -62.29 -36.80
N ALA A 42 -23.86 -61.58 -36.40
CA ALA A 42 -23.94 -60.14 -36.58
C ALA A 42 -22.77 -59.46 -35.86
N LYS A 43 -22.31 -58.30 -36.35
CA LYS A 43 -21.42 -57.44 -35.56
C LYS A 43 -22.21 -56.93 -34.34
N GLU A 44 -21.91 -57.51 -33.18
CA GLU A 44 -22.24 -56.92 -31.90
C GLU A 44 -21.69 -55.48 -31.86
N GLN A 45 -22.43 -54.56 -31.26
CA GLN A 45 -21.90 -53.21 -31.06
C GLN A 45 -20.73 -53.29 -30.07
N PRO A 46 -19.66 -52.47 -30.23
CA PRO A 46 -18.54 -52.52 -29.31
C PRO A 46 -19.01 -52.28 -27.87
N TYR A 47 -18.59 -53.16 -26.95
CA TYR A 47 -19.02 -53.12 -25.55
C TYR A 47 -17.83 -53.30 -24.61
N VAL A 48 -17.93 -52.72 -23.42
CA VAL A 48 -16.93 -52.81 -22.37
C VAL A 48 -17.43 -53.69 -21.24
N TYR A 49 -16.54 -54.52 -20.71
CA TYR A 49 -16.67 -55.19 -19.42
C TYR A 49 -15.40 -54.96 -18.59
N PHE A 50 -15.49 -55.18 -17.28
CA PHE A 50 -14.32 -55.17 -16.39
C PHE A 50 -13.89 -56.61 -16.08
N GLN A 51 -12.62 -56.93 -16.35
CA GLN A 51 -12.01 -58.22 -16.06
C GLN A 51 -11.04 -58.10 -14.89
N TYR A 52 -11.34 -58.80 -13.79
CA TYR A 52 -10.48 -58.92 -12.62
C TYR A 52 -9.25 -59.78 -12.95
N ASP A 53 -8.14 -59.55 -12.24
CA ASP A 53 -6.89 -60.32 -12.40
C ASP A 53 -7.03 -61.80 -11.99
N ASP A 54 -8.07 -62.15 -11.22
CA ASP A 54 -8.46 -63.53 -10.92
C ASP A 54 -9.30 -64.22 -12.03
N GLY A 55 -9.61 -63.49 -13.10
CA GLY A 55 -10.37 -63.97 -14.25
C GLY A 55 -11.90 -63.79 -14.13
N ARG A 56 -12.43 -63.25 -13.03
CA ARG A 56 -13.85 -62.83 -12.97
C ARG A 56 -14.13 -61.71 -13.97
N ILE A 57 -15.37 -61.67 -14.46
CA ILE A 57 -15.89 -60.58 -15.30
C ILE A 57 -17.06 -59.93 -14.59
N GLN A 58 -17.11 -58.60 -14.65
CA GLN A 58 -18.24 -57.76 -14.30
C GLN A 58 -18.73 -57.07 -15.57
N GLU A 59 -19.97 -57.34 -15.93
CA GLU A 59 -20.70 -56.61 -16.96
C GLU A 59 -21.09 -55.21 -16.45
N MET A 60 -21.34 -54.29 -17.38
CA MET A 60 -21.79 -52.93 -17.05
C MET A 60 -23.22 -52.93 -16.46
N GLY A 61 -23.47 -52.12 -15.44
CA GLY A 61 -24.78 -51.98 -14.82
C GLY A 61 -25.83 -51.30 -15.71
N GLU A 62 -27.11 -51.46 -15.37
CA GLU A 62 -28.26 -50.91 -16.12
C GLU A 62 -28.26 -49.37 -16.25
N ASP A 63 -27.53 -48.67 -15.39
CA ASP A 63 -27.33 -47.20 -15.43
C ASP A 63 -26.06 -46.77 -16.19
N ASN A 64 -25.37 -47.70 -16.85
CA ASN A 64 -24.03 -47.56 -17.44
C ASN A 64 -22.91 -47.32 -16.42
N THR A 65 -22.94 -47.99 -15.26
CA THR A 65 -21.89 -47.89 -14.22
C THR A 65 -21.18 -49.22 -13.96
N PHE A 66 -19.88 -49.13 -13.67
CA PHE A 66 -19.12 -50.18 -12.98
C PHE A 66 -18.85 -49.73 -11.54
N THR A 67 -19.36 -50.45 -10.56
CA THR A 67 -18.99 -50.27 -9.15
C THR A 67 -17.72 -51.05 -8.86
N LEU A 68 -16.68 -50.39 -8.36
CA LEU A 68 -15.38 -50.96 -7.99
C LEU A 68 -14.91 -50.37 -6.65
N ASN A 69 -13.88 -50.96 -6.03
CA ASN A 69 -13.22 -50.45 -4.83
C ASN A 69 -11.68 -50.42 -5.00
N LEU A 70 -10.93 -49.84 -4.05
CA LEU A 70 -9.49 -49.62 -4.22
C LEU A 70 -8.63 -50.90 -4.17
N LEU A 71 -9.19 -52.02 -3.68
CA LEU A 71 -8.55 -53.34 -3.69
C LEU A 71 -8.91 -54.16 -4.94
N ASP A 72 -9.84 -53.69 -5.78
CA ASP A 72 -10.15 -54.35 -7.05
C ASP A 72 -9.02 -54.16 -8.05
N THR A 73 -8.53 -55.27 -8.60
CA THR A 73 -7.40 -55.32 -9.53
C THR A 73 -7.83 -56.00 -10.81
N GLY A 74 -7.70 -55.30 -11.93
CA GLY A 74 -8.22 -55.74 -13.22
C GLY A 74 -8.12 -54.68 -14.31
N ASN A 75 -8.73 -54.98 -15.46
CA ASN A 75 -8.66 -54.16 -16.67
C ASN A 75 -10.05 -54.03 -17.30
N PHE A 76 -10.39 -52.83 -17.79
CA PHE A 76 -11.50 -52.63 -18.71
C PHE A 76 -11.11 -53.17 -20.09
N VAL A 77 -11.98 -54.01 -20.65
CA VAL A 77 -11.76 -54.67 -21.95
C VAL A 77 -12.84 -54.22 -22.90
N LEU A 78 -12.44 -53.65 -24.04
CA LEU A 78 -13.32 -53.37 -25.16
C LEU A 78 -13.42 -54.61 -26.06
N ALA A 79 -14.63 -55.13 -26.24
CA ALA A 79 -14.96 -56.27 -27.10
C ALA A 79 -15.85 -55.84 -28.29
N GLY A 80 -16.10 -56.77 -29.21
CA GLY A 80 -16.90 -56.54 -30.42
C GLY A 80 -16.18 -55.76 -31.55
N THR A 81 -14.91 -55.39 -31.38
CA THR A 81 -14.14 -54.63 -32.37
C THR A 81 -12.65 -54.94 -32.34
N ASP A 82 -12.01 -54.91 -33.52
CA ASP A 82 -10.56 -55.04 -33.70
C ASP A 82 -9.80 -53.70 -33.56
N LYS A 83 -10.53 -52.60 -33.30
CA LYS A 83 -9.97 -51.24 -33.23
C LYS A 83 -9.28 -50.99 -31.89
N ARG A 84 -8.17 -50.23 -31.94
CA ARG A 84 -7.40 -49.87 -30.74
C ARG A 84 -8.19 -48.87 -29.87
N PRO A 85 -8.46 -49.18 -28.59
CA PRO A 85 -9.12 -48.25 -27.67
C PRO A 85 -8.16 -47.14 -27.20
N ASP A 86 -8.73 -45.96 -26.94
CA ASP A 86 -8.15 -44.92 -26.08
C ASP A 86 -9.12 -44.59 -24.93
N TRP A 87 -8.61 -44.54 -23.70
CA TRP A 87 -9.40 -44.58 -22.47
C TRP A 87 -9.42 -43.20 -21.78
N ASN A 88 -10.55 -42.51 -21.87
CA ASN A 88 -10.70 -41.13 -21.41
C ASN A 88 -11.52 -41.07 -20.10
N PHE A 89 -10.95 -41.63 -19.03
CA PHE A 89 -11.52 -41.67 -17.67
C PHE A 89 -10.65 -40.88 -16.70
N SER A 90 -10.94 -39.59 -16.55
CA SER A 90 -10.06 -38.67 -15.81
C SER A 90 -10.80 -37.50 -15.19
N ALA A 91 -10.32 -37.05 -14.03
CA ALA A 91 -10.88 -35.93 -13.28
C ALA A 91 -9.78 -35.15 -12.55
N ARG A 92 -10.12 -33.93 -12.11
CA ARG A 92 -9.26 -33.16 -11.20
C ARG A 92 -9.36 -33.76 -9.80
N VAL A 93 -8.22 -34.04 -9.18
CA VAL A 93 -8.10 -34.55 -7.82
C VAL A 93 -7.28 -33.59 -6.98
N GLN A 94 -7.55 -33.55 -5.68
CA GLN A 94 -6.71 -32.85 -4.72
C GLN A 94 -5.62 -33.83 -4.24
N VAL A 95 -4.36 -33.39 -4.24
CA VAL A 95 -3.22 -34.22 -3.77
C VAL A 95 -2.63 -33.71 -2.47
N SER A 96 -2.65 -32.40 -2.23
CA SER A 96 -2.29 -31.74 -0.97
C SER A 96 -3.31 -30.65 -0.64
N ASP A 97 -3.16 -29.95 0.49
CA ASP A 97 -4.09 -28.88 0.89
C ASP A 97 -4.14 -27.70 -0.11
N THR A 98 -3.12 -27.54 -0.96
CA THR A 98 -3.00 -26.45 -1.95
C THR A 98 -2.95 -26.91 -3.41
N GLU A 99 -2.69 -28.19 -3.69
CA GLU A 99 -2.40 -28.70 -5.03
C GLU A 99 -3.48 -29.64 -5.60
N TYR A 100 -3.76 -29.46 -6.89
CA TYR A 100 -4.70 -30.29 -7.65
C TYR A 100 -4.10 -30.76 -8.98
N GLN A 101 -4.00 -32.08 -9.18
CA GLN A 101 -3.58 -32.69 -10.45
C GLN A 101 -4.76 -33.29 -11.24
N LYS A 102 -4.49 -33.79 -12.46
CA LYS A 102 -5.43 -34.60 -13.25
C LYS A 102 -5.07 -36.08 -13.08
N HIS A 103 -5.93 -36.85 -12.41
CA HIS A 103 -5.78 -38.32 -12.30
C HIS A 103 -6.54 -39.05 -13.41
N TYR A 104 -6.09 -40.25 -13.76
CA TYR A 104 -6.71 -41.14 -14.75
C TYR A 104 -7.04 -42.48 -14.10
N TRP A 105 -8.33 -42.83 -14.00
CA TRP A 105 -8.80 -44.09 -13.39
C TRP A 105 -8.66 -45.29 -14.31
N VAL A 106 -8.45 -45.05 -15.59
CA VAL A 106 -8.12 -46.08 -16.59
C VAL A 106 -6.90 -45.60 -17.36
N ASN A 107 -5.83 -46.39 -17.40
CA ASN A 107 -4.64 -46.04 -18.17
C ASN A 107 -4.74 -46.48 -19.65
N SER A 108 -3.75 -46.11 -20.46
CA SER A 108 -3.72 -46.40 -21.91
C SER A 108 -3.72 -47.89 -22.31
N LYS A 109 -3.67 -48.82 -21.36
CA LYS A 109 -3.82 -50.28 -21.56
C LYS A 109 -5.17 -50.82 -21.07
N GLY A 110 -6.09 -49.98 -20.60
CA GLY A 110 -7.34 -50.39 -19.98
C GLY A 110 -7.21 -50.76 -18.49
N ARG A 111 -6.02 -50.68 -17.88
CA ARG A 111 -5.81 -51.02 -16.47
C ARG A 111 -6.54 -50.04 -15.57
N TYR A 112 -7.28 -50.55 -14.58
CA TYR A 112 -7.89 -49.73 -13.54
C TYR A 112 -6.84 -49.21 -12.55
N VAL A 113 -6.97 -47.93 -12.17
CA VAL A 113 -6.03 -47.20 -11.31
C VAL A 113 -6.82 -46.45 -10.22
N PRO A 114 -7.10 -47.09 -9.07
CA PRO A 114 -7.90 -46.49 -8.00
C PRO A 114 -7.21 -45.27 -7.35
N PHE A 115 -8.02 -44.40 -6.74
CA PHE A 115 -7.56 -43.19 -6.07
C PHE A 115 -8.42 -42.92 -4.82
N ASP A 116 -9.49 -42.13 -4.92
CA ASP A 116 -10.44 -41.81 -3.85
C ASP A 116 -11.87 -42.28 -4.15
N VAL A 117 -12.75 -42.20 -3.16
CA VAL A 117 -14.15 -42.60 -3.27
C VAL A 117 -14.94 -41.53 -4.02
N ARG A 118 -15.26 -41.81 -5.29
CA ARG A 118 -16.07 -40.94 -6.17
C ARG A 118 -16.61 -41.71 -7.37
N LYS A 119 -17.66 -41.16 -7.99
CA LYS A 119 -18.10 -41.52 -9.35
C LYS A 119 -17.33 -40.70 -10.38
N VAL A 120 -16.80 -41.36 -11.42
CA VAL A 120 -16.04 -40.76 -12.52
C VAL A 120 -16.70 -41.15 -13.84
N GLU A 121 -17.22 -40.15 -14.55
CA GLU A 121 -17.75 -40.32 -15.91
C GLU A 121 -16.60 -40.26 -16.93
N GLY A 122 -16.68 -41.06 -17.98
CA GLY A 122 -15.68 -41.10 -19.05
C GLY A 122 -16.15 -41.90 -20.25
N TYR A 123 -15.27 -42.04 -21.24
CA TYR A 123 -15.56 -42.78 -22.47
C TYR A 123 -14.33 -43.50 -23.02
N VAL A 124 -14.58 -44.50 -23.86
CA VAL A 124 -13.55 -45.16 -24.67
C VAL A 124 -13.83 -44.88 -26.14
N CYS A 125 -12.82 -44.45 -26.88
CA CYS A 125 -12.90 -44.09 -28.30
C CYS A 125 -11.83 -44.81 -29.13
N ASN A 126 -11.89 -44.63 -30.45
CA ASN A 126 -10.89 -45.14 -31.37
C ASN A 126 -9.60 -44.31 -31.28
N ALA A 127 -8.50 -44.93 -30.86
CA ALA A 127 -7.21 -44.25 -30.70
C ALA A 127 -6.63 -43.68 -32.01
N ASP A 128 -7.10 -44.16 -33.16
CA ASP A 128 -6.70 -43.70 -34.49
C ASP A 128 -7.74 -42.75 -35.12
N ASN A 129 -8.88 -42.50 -34.44
CA ASN A 129 -9.90 -41.52 -34.80
C ASN A 129 -10.72 -41.11 -33.54
N PRO A 130 -10.24 -40.17 -32.71
CA PRO A 130 -10.86 -39.89 -31.40
C PRO A 130 -12.33 -39.43 -31.43
N GLY A 131 -12.84 -38.99 -32.59
CA GLY A 131 -14.26 -38.67 -32.77
C GLY A 131 -15.19 -39.89 -32.88
N GLU A 132 -14.64 -41.10 -33.04
CA GLU A 132 -15.38 -42.36 -32.95
C GLU A 132 -15.37 -42.87 -31.51
N VAL A 133 -16.33 -42.42 -30.71
CA VAL A 133 -16.59 -42.96 -29.36
C VAL A 133 -17.28 -44.31 -29.49
N PHE A 134 -16.77 -45.33 -28.80
CA PHE A 134 -17.38 -46.66 -28.74
C PHE A 134 -18.42 -46.75 -27.63
N GLN A 135 -18.07 -46.30 -26.41
CA GLN A 135 -18.97 -46.34 -25.26
C GLN A 135 -18.61 -45.26 -24.23
N THR A 136 -19.63 -44.68 -23.61
CA THR A 136 -19.55 -43.74 -22.48
C THR A 136 -20.14 -44.44 -21.25
N PHE A 137 -19.45 -44.42 -20.12
CA PHE A 137 -19.88 -45.08 -18.89
C PHE A 137 -19.30 -44.39 -17.64
N SER A 138 -19.75 -44.81 -16.46
CA SER A 138 -19.24 -44.36 -15.18
C SER A 138 -18.43 -45.44 -14.47
N ILE A 139 -17.41 -45.04 -13.73
CA ILE A 139 -16.77 -45.86 -12.70
C ILE A 139 -17.16 -45.27 -11.35
N ASP A 140 -17.89 -46.02 -10.53
CA ASP A 140 -18.28 -45.62 -9.18
C ASP A 140 -17.35 -46.32 -8.18
N ASN A 141 -16.28 -45.61 -7.79
CA ASN A 141 -15.30 -46.12 -6.84
C ASN A 141 -15.85 -45.95 -5.42
N VAL A 142 -16.28 -47.05 -4.80
CA VAL A 142 -16.83 -47.09 -3.45
C VAL A 142 -15.75 -47.36 -2.40
N SER A 143 -16.05 -47.08 -1.13
CA SER A 143 -15.10 -47.35 -0.05
C SER A 143 -14.84 -48.85 0.08
N SER A 144 -13.61 -49.18 0.44
CA SER A 144 -13.12 -50.55 0.60
C SER A 144 -13.25 -51.07 2.04
N GLU A 145 -13.94 -50.30 2.91
CA GLU A 145 -14.11 -50.53 4.35
C GLU A 145 -12.80 -50.94 5.08
N ILE A 146 -11.66 -50.33 4.72
CA ILE A 146 -10.40 -50.57 5.43
C ILE A 146 -10.49 -49.98 6.84
N GLU A 147 -10.11 -50.76 7.87
CA GLU A 147 -10.14 -50.32 9.28
C GLU A 147 -8.75 -50.11 9.90
N GLU A 148 -7.70 -50.71 9.32
CA GLU A 148 -6.34 -50.67 9.83
C GLU A 148 -5.34 -50.67 8.67
N VAL A 149 -4.26 -49.89 8.77
CA VAL A 149 -3.22 -49.78 7.73
C VAL A 149 -1.81 -49.87 8.32
N LYS A 150 -0.88 -50.49 7.59
CA LYS A 150 0.48 -50.78 8.04
C LYS A 150 1.52 -50.60 6.94
N ALA A 151 2.68 -50.06 7.29
CA ALA A 151 3.81 -49.88 6.39
C ALA A 151 4.78 -51.07 6.42
N PHE A 152 5.30 -51.45 5.25
CA PHE A 152 6.27 -52.52 5.07
C PHE A 152 7.37 -52.10 4.10
N ILE A 153 8.64 -52.31 4.47
CA ILE A 153 9.80 -52.13 3.57
C ILE A 153 10.37 -53.52 3.28
N GLY A 154 10.26 -53.94 2.02
CA GLY A 154 10.42 -55.35 1.65
C GLY A 154 9.42 -56.23 2.44
N ASN A 155 9.95 -57.16 3.24
CA ASN A 155 9.15 -58.04 4.11
C ASN A 155 9.07 -57.57 5.58
N GLN A 156 9.71 -56.46 5.94
CA GLN A 156 9.74 -55.95 7.33
C GLN A 156 8.56 -55.00 7.58
N GLU A 157 7.73 -55.27 8.58
CA GLU A 157 6.75 -54.30 9.12
C GLU A 157 7.51 -53.15 9.80
N VAL A 158 7.20 -51.91 9.45
CA VAL A 158 7.89 -50.71 9.95
C VAL A 158 6.90 -49.72 10.56
N SER A 159 7.33 -49.01 11.60
CA SER A 159 6.54 -48.02 12.34
C SER A 159 7.45 -47.03 13.06
N LEU A 160 6.90 -46.12 13.86
CA LEU A 160 7.69 -45.24 14.74
C LEU A 160 8.54 -46.03 15.76
N ASP A 161 7.99 -47.11 16.32
CA ASP A 161 8.67 -48.02 17.27
C ASP A 161 9.53 -49.09 16.58
N LYS A 162 9.32 -49.32 15.28
CA LYS A 162 10.04 -50.29 14.45
C LYS A 162 10.76 -49.59 13.31
N PRO A 163 11.81 -48.78 13.60
CA PRO A 163 12.52 -48.04 12.57
C PRO A 163 13.22 -48.95 11.56
N TYR A 164 13.20 -48.53 10.30
CA TYR A 164 14.05 -49.12 9.26
C TYR A 164 15.45 -48.47 9.31
N GLN A 165 16.49 -49.27 9.10
CA GLN A 165 17.88 -48.81 9.12
C GLN A 165 18.42 -48.76 7.68
N VAL A 166 19.06 -47.65 7.33
CA VAL A 166 19.77 -47.46 6.05
C VAL A 166 21.15 -46.85 6.29
N GLU A 167 22.01 -46.88 5.27
CA GLU A 167 23.34 -46.27 5.32
C GLU A 167 23.43 -45.11 4.32
N GLY A 168 23.76 -43.92 4.82
CA GLY A 168 23.95 -42.71 4.05
C GLY A 168 22.73 -42.31 3.21
N THR A 169 22.95 -42.03 1.92
CA THR A 169 21.89 -41.58 0.99
C THR A 169 21.12 -42.73 0.33
N ALA A 170 21.15 -43.93 0.91
CA ALA A 170 20.45 -45.08 0.36
C ALA A 170 18.92 -44.87 0.32
N SER A 171 18.29 -45.43 -0.72
CA SER A 171 16.85 -45.39 -0.95
C SER A 171 16.16 -46.71 -0.59
N GLY A 172 14.86 -46.65 -0.34
CA GLY A 172 14.01 -47.80 -0.08
C GLY A 172 12.62 -47.62 -0.70
N ASN A 173 11.87 -48.72 -0.81
CA ASN A 173 10.47 -48.70 -1.24
C ASN A 173 9.59 -49.15 -0.09
N VAL A 174 8.63 -48.32 0.30
CA VAL A 174 7.58 -48.68 1.25
C VAL A 174 6.34 -49.15 0.49
N SER A 175 5.73 -50.22 0.99
CA SER A 175 4.42 -50.71 0.58
C SER A 175 3.48 -50.62 1.76
N ILE A 176 2.24 -50.16 1.55
CA ILE A 176 1.23 -50.11 2.59
C ILE A 176 0.25 -51.26 2.38
N LYS A 177 -0.17 -51.89 3.47
CA LYS A 177 -1.22 -52.91 3.46
C LYS A 177 -2.37 -52.47 4.35
N GLY A 178 -3.59 -52.67 3.88
CA GLY A 178 -4.82 -52.42 4.62
C GLY A 178 -5.51 -53.72 4.98
N ARG A 179 -6.20 -53.74 6.12
CA ARG A 179 -7.11 -54.82 6.52
C ARG A 179 -8.54 -54.34 6.40
N VAL A 180 -9.36 -55.06 5.64
CA VAL A 180 -10.79 -54.75 5.49
C VAL A 180 -11.51 -55.13 6.79
N LYS A 181 -12.50 -54.32 7.15
CA LYS A 181 -13.35 -54.50 8.32
C LYS A 181 -14.02 -55.88 8.33
N GLY A 182 -13.71 -56.66 9.36
CA GLY A 182 -14.18 -58.05 9.50
C GLY A 182 -13.33 -59.10 8.79
N GLU A 183 -12.26 -58.72 8.08
CA GLU A 183 -11.22 -59.65 7.60
C GLU A 183 -10.02 -59.71 8.57
N GLU A 184 -9.32 -60.84 8.57
CA GLU A 184 -8.06 -61.04 9.33
C GLU A 184 -6.80 -60.70 8.50
N GLU A 185 -6.88 -60.71 7.16
CA GLU A 185 -5.72 -60.58 6.27
C GLU A 185 -5.44 -59.14 5.81
N PHE A 186 -4.16 -58.78 5.73
CA PHE A 186 -3.70 -57.48 5.23
C PHE A 186 -3.38 -57.55 3.72
N LYS A 187 -4.22 -56.91 2.90
CA LYS A 187 -4.07 -56.80 1.45
C LYS A 187 -3.21 -55.57 1.09
N THR A 188 -2.34 -55.69 0.10
CA THR A 188 -1.52 -54.56 -0.37
C THR A 188 -2.38 -53.50 -1.05
N ILE A 189 -2.24 -52.25 -0.64
CA ILE A 189 -2.94 -51.10 -1.22
C ILE A 189 -2.18 -50.60 -2.46
N PRO A 190 -2.84 -50.34 -3.61
CA PRO A 190 -2.20 -49.71 -4.77
C PRO A 190 -1.56 -48.36 -4.42
N VAL A 191 -0.38 -48.10 -4.98
CA VAL A 191 0.43 -46.93 -4.60
C VAL A 191 -0.20 -45.60 -5.03
N GLU A 192 -1.09 -45.66 -6.02
CA GLU A 192 -1.89 -44.55 -6.55
C GLU A 192 -3.06 -44.16 -5.61
N ALA A 193 -3.51 -45.07 -4.73
CA ALA A 193 -4.52 -44.81 -3.71
C ALA A 193 -3.94 -44.24 -2.39
N LEU A 194 -2.64 -43.89 -2.40
CA LEU A 194 -1.88 -43.42 -1.24
C LEU A 194 -1.24 -42.05 -1.47
N HIS A 195 -1.32 -41.19 -0.46
CA HIS A 195 -0.56 -39.94 -0.36
C HIS A 195 0.62 -40.13 0.58
N PHE A 196 1.82 -39.79 0.12
CA PHE A 196 3.08 -39.94 0.85
C PHE A 196 3.67 -38.58 1.19
N GLU A 197 4.07 -38.38 2.44
CA GLU A 197 4.66 -37.14 2.95
C GLU A 197 5.82 -37.45 3.92
N THR A 198 6.84 -36.59 3.93
CA THR A 198 7.84 -36.55 5.01
C THR A 198 7.29 -35.66 6.12
N VAL A 199 7.09 -36.22 7.31
CA VAL A 199 6.61 -35.49 8.49
C VAL A 199 7.76 -34.72 9.15
N SER A 200 8.96 -35.32 9.19
CA SER A 200 10.16 -34.68 9.74
C SER A 200 11.46 -35.36 9.29
N GLY A 201 12.58 -34.66 9.47
CA GLY A 201 13.93 -35.17 9.23
C GLY A 201 14.41 -35.10 7.76
N PRO A 202 15.64 -35.54 7.46
CA PRO A 202 16.28 -35.37 6.15
C PRO A 202 15.82 -36.44 5.14
N GLY A 203 14.55 -36.83 5.16
CA GLY A 203 13.96 -37.83 4.27
C GLY A 203 13.15 -37.20 3.14
N LEU A 204 13.13 -37.81 1.95
CA LEU A 204 12.35 -37.31 0.81
C LEU A 204 11.76 -38.46 -0.04
N PHE A 205 10.52 -38.28 -0.52
CA PHE A 205 9.85 -39.22 -1.44
C PHE A 205 10.14 -38.89 -2.91
N TYR A 206 10.52 -39.90 -3.68
CA TYR A 206 10.83 -39.83 -5.10
C TYR A 206 9.74 -40.55 -5.91
N GLY A 207 8.66 -39.85 -6.22
CA GLY A 207 7.48 -40.44 -6.84
C GLY A 207 6.69 -41.33 -5.88
N THR A 208 6.16 -42.44 -6.38
CA THR A 208 5.18 -43.27 -5.67
C THR A 208 5.85 -44.33 -4.78
N GLY A 209 5.93 -44.06 -3.46
CA GLY A 209 6.36 -45.03 -2.44
C GLY A 209 7.87 -45.27 -2.32
N THR A 210 8.69 -44.76 -3.23
CA THR A 210 10.16 -44.74 -3.06
C THR A 210 10.58 -43.56 -2.19
N PHE A 211 11.34 -43.80 -1.12
CA PHE A 211 11.96 -42.76 -0.31
C PHE A 211 13.50 -42.84 -0.39
N ALA A 212 14.20 -41.74 -0.11
CA ALA A 212 15.63 -41.74 0.18
C ALA A 212 15.99 -40.70 1.24
N MET A 213 17.14 -40.90 1.89
CA MET A 213 17.69 -39.98 2.87
C MET A 213 18.64 -39.00 2.17
N GLN A 214 18.50 -37.71 2.44
CA GLN A 214 19.42 -36.67 1.95
C GLN A 214 20.69 -36.60 2.81
N GLU A 215 20.55 -36.79 4.11
CA GLU A 215 21.62 -36.69 5.11
C GLU A 215 21.46 -37.80 6.17
N ALA A 216 22.48 -37.99 7.01
CA ALA A 216 22.42 -38.91 8.15
C ALA A 216 21.53 -38.35 9.27
N GLY A 217 20.75 -39.21 9.93
CA GLY A 217 19.79 -38.80 10.95
C GLY A 217 18.52 -39.66 10.97
N GLU A 218 17.51 -39.20 11.71
CA GLU A 218 16.18 -39.80 11.76
C GLU A 218 15.22 -39.01 10.85
N ALA A 219 14.43 -39.72 10.04
CA ALA A 219 13.28 -39.18 9.32
C ALA A 219 12.00 -39.95 9.67
N ILE A 220 10.88 -39.23 9.72
CA ILE A 220 9.55 -39.80 9.88
C ILE A 220 8.77 -39.55 8.59
N PHE A 221 8.25 -40.64 8.03
CA PHE A 221 7.44 -40.66 6.83
C PHE A 221 6.02 -41.12 7.17
N LYS A 222 5.04 -40.63 6.40
CA LYS A 222 3.63 -40.96 6.56
C LYS A 222 3.02 -41.29 5.20
N ALA A 223 2.18 -42.32 5.19
CA ALA A 223 1.39 -42.71 4.03
C ALA A 223 -0.09 -42.78 4.43
N SER A 224 -0.95 -41.96 3.81
CA SER A 224 -2.38 -41.86 4.11
C SER A 224 -3.24 -42.23 2.90
N LEU A 225 -4.43 -42.81 3.16
CA LEU A 225 -5.32 -43.25 2.08
C LEU A 225 -6.05 -42.06 1.45
N TYR A 226 -6.26 -42.11 0.14
CA TYR A 226 -7.14 -41.15 -0.56
C TYR A 226 -8.64 -41.42 -0.29
N GLU A 227 -9.06 -42.65 0.04
CA GLU A 227 -10.46 -42.90 0.48
C GLU A 227 -10.78 -42.32 1.86
N ASN A 228 -9.79 -42.25 2.76
CA ASN A 228 -9.97 -41.77 4.14
C ASN A 228 -8.61 -41.30 4.70
N ARG A 229 -8.41 -39.97 4.73
CA ARG A 229 -7.17 -39.34 5.23
C ARG A 229 -6.82 -39.66 6.68
N ASN A 230 -7.77 -40.12 7.49
CA ASN A 230 -7.53 -40.52 8.88
C ASN A 230 -6.86 -41.90 9.00
N LEU A 231 -6.92 -42.72 7.94
CA LEU A 231 -6.17 -43.98 7.86
C LEU A 231 -4.79 -43.67 7.29
N ALA A 232 -3.80 -43.63 8.17
CA ALA A 232 -2.41 -43.39 7.83
C ALA A 232 -1.46 -44.33 8.59
N ALA A 233 -0.39 -44.74 7.93
CA ALA A 233 0.73 -45.45 8.54
C ALA A 233 1.94 -44.51 8.63
N GLU A 234 2.39 -44.23 9.85
CA GLU A 234 3.63 -43.49 10.12
C GLU A 234 4.77 -44.47 10.41
N PHE A 235 5.91 -44.27 9.75
CA PHE A 235 7.09 -45.10 9.91
C PHE A 235 8.38 -44.29 9.97
N LYS A 236 9.33 -44.80 10.75
CA LYS A 236 10.61 -44.15 11.01
C LYS A 236 11.73 -44.79 10.18
N VAL A 237 12.61 -43.97 9.63
CA VAL A 237 13.83 -44.40 8.95
C VAL A 237 15.01 -43.71 9.62
N ILE A 238 16.08 -44.45 9.89
CA ILE A 238 17.32 -43.95 10.49
C ILE A 238 18.47 -44.23 9.54
N SER A 239 19.27 -43.20 9.26
CA SER A 239 20.45 -43.28 8.40
C SER A 239 21.74 -43.02 9.17
N GLY A 240 22.70 -43.95 9.07
CA GLY A 240 24.07 -43.78 9.55
C GLY A 240 24.94 -43.00 8.55
N ALA A 241 25.91 -42.22 9.05
CA ALA A 241 26.82 -41.45 8.20
C ALA A 241 27.86 -42.34 7.48
N VAL A 242 27.91 -42.23 6.15
CA VAL A 242 28.85 -42.94 5.26
C VAL A 242 29.80 -41.92 4.65
N LYS A 243 31.09 -42.04 4.94
CA LYS A 243 32.12 -41.12 4.40
C LYS A 243 32.37 -41.36 2.91
N LEU A 244 32.61 -40.30 2.15
CA LEU A 244 33.10 -40.43 0.78
C LEU A 244 34.55 -40.94 0.78
N GLN A 245 34.85 -41.93 -0.08
CA GLN A 245 36.19 -42.54 -0.22
C GLN A 245 36.88 -42.09 -1.51
N ASP A 246 36.12 -42.01 -2.61
CA ASP A 246 36.58 -41.42 -3.88
C ASP A 246 35.38 -40.96 -4.74
N PHE A 247 35.63 -40.18 -5.78
CA PHE A 247 34.66 -39.87 -6.83
C PHE A 247 35.31 -39.76 -8.21
N THR A 248 34.55 -40.11 -9.25
CA THR A 248 34.93 -39.93 -10.65
C THR A 248 34.16 -38.77 -11.27
N VAL A 249 34.85 -37.94 -12.03
CA VAL A 249 34.26 -36.91 -12.89
C VAL A 249 34.57 -37.26 -14.34
N THR A 250 33.54 -37.37 -15.18
CA THR A 250 33.70 -37.49 -16.63
C THR A 250 33.19 -36.21 -17.28
N VAL A 251 33.97 -35.65 -18.21
CA VAL A 251 33.61 -34.48 -19.03
C VAL A 251 33.87 -34.76 -20.52
N PRO A 252 33.15 -34.10 -21.45
CA PRO A 252 33.54 -34.03 -22.85
C PRO A 252 34.94 -33.42 -23.00
N LYS A 253 35.77 -33.95 -23.90
CA LYS A 253 37.13 -33.42 -24.14
C LYS A 253 37.13 -32.11 -24.94
N VAL A 254 36.17 -31.97 -25.84
CA VAL A 254 35.96 -30.80 -26.69
C VAL A 254 34.47 -30.46 -26.63
N TRP A 255 34.14 -29.16 -26.61
CA TRP A 255 32.77 -28.66 -26.71
C TRP A 255 32.71 -27.58 -27.78
N GLU A 256 31.76 -27.74 -28.70
CA GLU A 256 31.39 -26.68 -29.65
C GLU A 256 30.42 -25.73 -28.95
N ILE A 257 30.90 -24.52 -28.66
CA ILE A 257 30.03 -23.39 -28.38
C ILE A 257 29.23 -23.15 -29.66
N ASP A 258 27.91 -23.32 -29.59
CA ASP A 258 27.02 -23.19 -30.75
C ASP A 258 25.84 -22.23 -30.58
N SER A 259 25.53 -21.86 -29.33
CA SER A 259 24.32 -21.12 -28.99
C SER A 259 24.42 -20.43 -27.63
N TRP A 260 23.56 -19.43 -27.45
CA TRP A 260 23.46 -18.59 -26.25
C TRP A 260 22.28 -19.01 -25.38
N ASN A 261 22.47 -19.08 -24.06
CA ASN A 261 21.40 -19.46 -23.13
C ASN A 261 20.32 -18.35 -23.09
N GLY A 262 19.05 -18.76 -23.17
CA GLY A 262 17.89 -17.86 -23.15
C GLY A 262 17.80 -16.98 -21.90
N LEU A 263 18.24 -17.45 -20.73
CA LEU A 263 17.80 -16.93 -19.43
C LEU A 263 18.85 -16.14 -18.62
N GLY A 264 20.07 -15.90 -19.14
CA GLY A 264 21.09 -15.24 -18.30
C GLY A 264 22.35 -14.68 -18.97
N GLY A 265 22.41 -14.49 -20.29
CA GLY A 265 23.53 -13.76 -20.92
C GLY A 265 24.87 -14.51 -20.97
N TYR A 266 24.85 -15.85 -20.92
CA TYR A 266 26.00 -16.74 -21.06
C TYR A 266 25.75 -17.80 -22.14
N TYR A 267 26.81 -18.50 -22.59
CA TYR A 267 26.70 -19.56 -23.60
C TYR A 267 26.02 -20.83 -23.08
N VAL A 268 25.49 -21.66 -23.98
CA VAL A 268 25.00 -23.00 -23.61
C VAL A 268 26.19 -23.88 -23.19
N GLY A 269 26.19 -24.24 -21.91
CA GLY A 269 27.24 -25.03 -21.26
C GLY A 269 26.91 -26.51 -21.13
N ILE A 270 27.83 -27.24 -20.52
CA ILE A 270 27.78 -28.69 -20.30
C ILE A 270 27.00 -28.98 -19.02
N THR A 271 25.80 -29.53 -19.16
CA THR A 271 24.92 -29.91 -18.04
C THR A 271 25.20 -31.33 -17.53
N LYS A 272 24.69 -31.66 -16.34
CA LYS A 272 24.84 -32.99 -15.73
C LYS A 272 23.95 -34.02 -16.45
N GLY A 273 24.50 -35.20 -16.79
CA GLY A 273 23.74 -36.23 -17.51
C GLY A 273 24.55 -37.48 -17.85
N GLN A 274 23.90 -38.44 -18.51
CA GLN A 274 24.50 -39.75 -18.79
C GLN A 274 25.27 -39.82 -20.11
N ASN A 275 25.04 -38.92 -21.07
CA ASN A 275 25.76 -38.93 -22.33
C ASN A 275 27.13 -38.23 -22.16
N THR A 276 28.21 -39.00 -22.01
CA THR A 276 29.56 -38.47 -21.77
C THR A 276 30.16 -37.69 -22.95
N GLU A 277 29.53 -37.67 -24.12
CA GLU A 277 29.91 -36.79 -25.24
C GLU A 277 29.24 -35.41 -25.14
N LYS A 278 28.12 -35.29 -24.39
CA LYS A 278 27.32 -34.06 -24.29
C LYS A 278 27.04 -33.55 -22.88
N ASN A 279 27.44 -34.30 -21.86
CA ASN A 279 27.20 -34.01 -20.45
C ASN A 279 28.45 -34.28 -19.62
N PHE A 280 28.55 -33.62 -18.47
CA PHE A 280 29.41 -34.12 -17.40
C PHE A 280 28.66 -35.13 -16.54
N ASN A 281 29.39 -36.08 -15.97
CA ASN A 281 28.81 -37.09 -15.09
C ASN A 281 29.67 -37.26 -13.82
N LEU A 282 29.01 -37.59 -12.71
CA LEU A 282 29.60 -37.76 -11.39
C LEU A 282 29.21 -39.13 -10.83
N SER A 283 30.18 -39.89 -10.35
CA SER A 283 29.94 -41.10 -9.57
C SER A 283 30.77 -41.12 -8.29
N PHE A 284 30.18 -41.62 -7.22
CA PHE A 284 30.73 -41.58 -5.86
C PHE A 284 31.02 -42.99 -5.36
N VAL A 285 32.07 -43.12 -4.55
CA VAL A 285 32.51 -44.39 -3.95
C VAL A 285 32.54 -44.22 -2.42
N PRO A 286 31.67 -44.93 -1.66
CA PRO A 286 30.52 -45.68 -2.15
C PRO A 286 29.41 -44.76 -2.67
N TYR A 287 28.48 -45.30 -3.48
CA TYR A 287 27.44 -44.49 -4.16
C TYR A 287 26.44 -43.83 -3.19
N ASN A 288 26.34 -44.35 -1.96
CA ASN A 288 25.47 -43.88 -0.89
C ASN A 288 26.21 -43.01 0.15
N ALA A 289 27.40 -42.48 -0.16
CA ALA A 289 28.11 -41.55 0.74
C ALA A 289 27.20 -40.37 1.16
N THR A 290 27.25 -39.98 2.43
CA THR A 290 26.33 -38.99 3.02
C THR A 290 26.56 -37.58 2.50
N ASN A 291 27.83 -37.18 2.29
CA ASN A 291 28.13 -35.93 1.60
C ASN A 291 28.69 -36.22 0.21
N GLN A 292 27.96 -35.81 -0.82
CA GLN A 292 28.32 -35.93 -2.24
C GLN A 292 28.57 -34.57 -2.89
N LYS A 293 28.64 -33.49 -2.10
CA LYS A 293 28.96 -32.15 -2.59
C LYS A 293 30.41 -32.06 -2.99
N LEU A 294 30.65 -31.42 -4.14
CA LEU A 294 31.96 -31.18 -4.72
C LEU A 294 32.16 -29.69 -4.91
N VAL A 295 33.29 -29.17 -4.46
CA VAL A 295 33.73 -27.80 -4.70
C VAL A 295 34.42 -27.76 -6.06
N TRP A 296 33.98 -26.87 -6.95
CA TRP A 296 34.53 -26.69 -8.30
C TRP A 296 35.36 -25.40 -8.37
N GLU A 297 36.68 -25.55 -8.45
CA GLU A 297 37.65 -24.46 -8.61
C GLU A 297 38.00 -24.30 -10.10
N ALA A 298 37.56 -23.20 -10.72
CA ALA A 298 37.92 -22.87 -12.10
C ALA A 298 39.37 -22.35 -12.14
N LEU A 299 40.30 -23.16 -12.63
CA LEU A 299 41.72 -22.81 -12.78
C LEU A 299 41.98 -21.89 -13.98
N THR A 300 40.97 -21.67 -14.83
CA THR A 300 40.98 -20.79 -16.01
C THR A 300 39.62 -20.06 -16.12
N PRO A 301 39.27 -19.19 -15.14
CA PRO A 301 37.92 -18.64 -15.00
C PRO A 301 37.49 -17.72 -16.14
N ASP A 302 38.44 -17.25 -16.95
CA ASP A 302 38.23 -16.48 -18.18
C ASP A 302 37.67 -17.32 -19.34
N ILE A 303 37.87 -18.64 -19.32
CA ILE A 303 37.45 -19.55 -20.41
C ILE A 303 36.08 -20.14 -20.10
N ALA A 304 35.90 -20.65 -18.88
CA ALA A 304 34.65 -21.24 -18.39
C ALA A 304 34.62 -21.24 -16.86
N GLU A 305 33.43 -21.35 -16.29
CA GLU A 305 33.21 -21.55 -14.86
C GLU A 305 32.20 -22.67 -14.59
N TYR A 306 32.02 -23.04 -13.33
CA TYR A 306 30.98 -23.99 -12.92
C TYR A 306 29.84 -23.24 -12.23
N MET A 307 28.60 -23.47 -12.68
CA MET A 307 27.40 -22.85 -12.13
C MET A 307 26.34 -23.92 -11.84
N GLU A 308 25.96 -24.06 -10.57
CA GLU A 308 24.95 -25.01 -10.12
C GLU A 308 23.50 -24.53 -10.33
N ALA A 309 23.31 -23.21 -10.43
CA ALA A 309 22.00 -22.59 -10.60
C ALA A 309 21.28 -23.07 -11.88
N PHE A 310 19.97 -23.28 -11.77
CA PHE A 310 19.08 -23.72 -12.86
C PHE A 310 19.47 -25.07 -13.53
N GLY A 311 20.28 -25.90 -12.88
CA GLY A 311 20.72 -27.19 -13.45
C GLY A 311 21.80 -27.05 -14.53
N ASN A 312 22.49 -25.91 -14.57
CA ASN A 312 23.69 -25.70 -15.37
C ASN A 312 24.86 -26.57 -14.87
N GLY A 313 26.04 -26.37 -15.45
CA GLY A 313 27.27 -27.04 -15.08
C GLY A 313 28.47 -26.23 -15.54
N ILE A 314 29.26 -26.78 -16.46
CA ILE A 314 30.44 -26.09 -17.00
C ILE A 314 29.98 -25.11 -18.09
N VAL A 315 29.99 -23.81 -17.79
CA VAL A 315 29.51 -22.74 -18.68
C VAL A 315 30.69 -21.99 -19.30
N PRO A 316 30.86 -22.00 -20.64
CA PRO A 316 31.92 -21.26 -21.29
C PRO A 316 31.64 -19.76 -21.39
N LYS A 317 32.72 -18.99 -21.46
CA LYS A 317 32.75 -17.53 -21.68
C LYS A 317 33.43 -17.16 -23.00
N LYS A 318 34.41 -17.97 -23.45
CA LYS A 318 35.08 -17.85 -24.76
C LYS A 318 35.74 -19.17 -25.15
N ALA A 319 36.21 -19.28 -26.39
CA ALA A 319 37.01 -20.42 -26.85
C ALA A 319 38.37 -20.52 -26.10
N GLY A 320 38.85 -21.75 -25.92
CA GLY A 320 40.11 -22.06 -25.23
C GLY A 320 40.00 -23.34 -24.37
N VAL A 321 41.09 -23.72 -23.71
CA VAL A 321 41.09 -24.89 -22.80
C VAL A 321 40.70 -24.46 -21.39
N ALA A 322 39.48 -24.82 -20.98
CA ALA A 322 39.03 -24.69 -19.61
C ALA A 322 39.65 -25.79 -18.74
N LYS A 323 40.01 -25.46 -17.49
CA LYS A 323 40.53 -26.39 -16.49
C LYS A 323 39.80 -26.20 -15.16
N PHE A 324 39.44 -27.32 -14.53
CA PHE A 324 38.80 -27.34 -13.23
C PHE A 324 39.53 -28.29 -12.29
N LYS A 325 39.77 -27.83 -11.07
CA LYS A 325 40.08 -28.68 -9.92
C LYS A 325 38.80 -28.89 -9.13
N ILE A 326 38.47 -30.14 -8.85
CA ILE A 326 37.21 -30.54 -8.22
C ILE A 326 37.59 -31.32 -6.98
N SER A 327 37.07 -30.95 -5.81
CA SER A 327 37.40 -31.59 -4.53
C SER A 327 36.15 -31.90 -3.71
N SER A 328 36.19 -32.95 -2.89
CA SER A 328 35.10 -33.24 -1.96
C SER A 328 34.99 -32.14 -0.90
N GLU A 329 33.76 -31.74 -0.58
CA GLU A 329 33.47 -30.83 0.54
C GLU A 329 33.82 -31.46 1.90
N GLU A 330 33.60 -32.77 2.06
CA GLU A 330 33.91 -33.53 3.29
C GLU A 330 35.42 -33.71 3.49
N ASN A 331 36.19 -33.86 2.41
CA ASN A 331 37.62 -34.14 2.44
C ASN A 331 38.35 -33.60 1.19
N PRO A 332 38.86 -32.36 1.22
CA PRO A 332 39.49 -31.73 0.05
C PRO A 332 40.71 -32.46 -0.55
N GLU A 333 41.34 -33.37 0.20
CA GLU A 333 42.41 -34.24 -0.32
C GLU A 333 41.89 -35.20 -1.42
N ILE A 334 40.61 -35.59 -1.33
CA ILE A 334 39.93 -36.32 -2.41
C ILE A 334 39.59 -35.29 -3.49
N SER A 335 40.39 -35.27 -4.55
CA SER A 335 40.22 -34.35 -5.67
C SER A 335 40.45 -35.01 -7.03
N LYS A 336 40.01 -34.32 -8.09
CA LYS A 336 40.23 -34.64 -9.51
C LYS A 336 40.46 -33.33 -10.28
N GLU A 337 41.37 -33.35 -11.25
CA GLU A 337 41.47 -32.29 -12.25
C GLU A 337 40.85 -32.77 -13.57
N VAL A 338 40.11 -31.89 -14.23
CA VAL A 338 39.52 -32.12 -15.56
C VAL A 338 39.79 -30.94 -16.49
N SER A 339 39.69 -31.16 -17.80
CA SER A 339 39.86 -30.11 -18.80
C SER A 339 38.94 -30.33 -19.99
N VAL A 340 38.44 -29.21 -20.54
CA VAL A 340 37.52 -29.17 -21.67
C VAL A 340 38.03 -28.13 -22.66
N GLU A 341 38.21 -28.49 -23.93
CA GLU A 341 38.52 -27.53 -24.98
C GLU A 341 37.24 -26.94 -25.59
N PHE A 342 36.98 -25.67 -25.33
CA PHE A 342 35.87 -24.94 -25.92
C PHE A 342 36.28 -24.31 -27.26
N ARG A 343 35.45 -24.45 -28.29
CA ARG A 343 35.65 -23.87 -29.62
C ARG A 343 34.35 -23.23 -30.11
N TYR A 344 34.42 -22.12 -30.84
CA TYR A 344 33.25 -21.63 -31.59
C TYR A 344 32.98 -22.56 -32.78
N LYS A 345 31.72 -22.96 -32.97
CA LYS A 345 31.27 -23.84 -34.05
C LYS A 345 31.40 -23.15 -35.42
N ASP A 346 30.95 -21.91 -35.49
CA ASP A 346 31.05 -21.05 -36.66
C ASP A 346 31.97 -19.88 -36.32
N THR A 347 33.25 -19.99 -36.68
CA THR A 347 34.27 -18.97 -36.37
C THR A 347 34.09 -17.71 -37.21
N LEU A 348 34.23 -16.55 -36.57
CA LEU A 348 34.16 -15.23 -37.18
C LEU A 348 35.46 -14.94 -37.96
N LYS A 349 35.35 -14.64 -39.26
CA LYS A 349 36.51 -14.49 -40.17
C LYS A 349 36.66 -13.09 -40.75
N ASP A 350 35.54 -12.37 -40.89
CA ASP A 350 35.53 -10.97 -41.32
C ASP A 350 34.27 -10.29 -40.77
N ALA A 351 34.35 -8.99 -40.54
CA ALA A 351 33.26 -8.18 -40.00
C ALA A 351 33.37 -6.73 -40.50
N LYS A 352 32.24 -6.14 -40.89
CA LYS A 352 32.18 -4.71 -41.23
C LYS A 352 30.84 -4.08 -40.85
N ALA A 353 30.88 -2.89 -40.25
CA ALA A 353 29.70 -2.04 -40.03
C ALA A 353 28.97 -1.73 -41.35
N ASP A 354 27.65 -1.53 -41.29
CA ASP A 354 26.81 -1.24 -42.45
C ASP A 354 27.09 0.13 -43.08
N LYS A 355 27.71 1.05 -42.32
CA LYS A 355 28.18 2.37 -42.76
C LYS A 355 29.61 2.62 -42.29
N GLU A 356 30.32 3.49 -43.02
CA GLU A 356 31.66 3.96 -42.64
C GLU A 356 31.60 5.24 -41.77
N VAL A 357 30.49 5.97 -41.85
CA VAL A 357 30.16 7.12 -40.99
C VAL A 357 28.70 7.00 -40.54
N TYR A 358 28.46 7.25 -39.25
CA TYR A 358 27.13 7.46 -38.67
C TYR A 358 27.03 8.90 -38.20
N GLU A 359 25.91 9.57 -38.51
CA GLU A 359 25.60 10.93 -38.10
C GLU A 359 24.43 10.84 -37.11
N LEU A 360 24.60 11.38 -35.90
CA LEU A 360 23.68 11.31 -34.75
C LEU A 360 23.50 12.71 -34.11
N LEU A 361 22.47 12.86 -33.29
CA LEU A 361 22.27 14.00 -32.39
C LEU A 361 22.72 13.68 -30.96
N ASP A 362 23.02 14.72 -30.18
CA ASP A 362 23.34 14.63 -28.74
C ASP A 362 22.19 13.93 -27.98
N GLY A 363 22.44 12.77 -27.38
CA GLY A 363 21.41 11.93 -26.72
C GLY A 363 20.73 10.86 -27.60
N ASP A 364 21.07 10.72 -28.89
CA ASP A 364 20.55 9.63 -29.73
C ASP A 364 20.91 8.24 -29.18
N TYR A 365 19.94 7.33 -29.16
CA TYR A 365 20.15 5.90 -28.89
C TYR A 365 19.66 5.06 -30.07
N VAL A 366 20.58 4.50 -30.85
CA VAL A 366 20.29 3.84 -32.13
C VAL A 366 20.82 2.40 -32.20
N THR A 367 20.16 1.55 -32.97
CA THR A 367 20.71 0.26 -33.40
C THR A 367 21.45 0.39 -34.73
N PHE A 368 22.51 -0.40 -34.91
CA PHE A 368 23.26 -0.50 -36.17
C PHE A 368 23.68 -1.95 -36.45
N GLN A 369 24.17 -2.23 -37.66
CA GLN A 369 24.40 -3.59 -38.12
C GLN A 369 25.88 -3.84 -38.44
N ILE A 370 26.48 -4.82 -37.75
CA ILE A 370 27.73 -5.44 -38.20
C ILE A 370 27.40 -6.60 -39.13
N ASN A 371 27.95 -6.57 -40.34
CA ASN A 371 27.85 -7.63 -41.32
C ASN A 371 29.02 -8.59 -41.10
N THR A 372 28.72 -9.77 -40.55
CA THR A 372 29.69 -10.82 -40.20
C THR A 372 29.84 -11.86 -41.30
N THR A 373 31.03 -12.45 -41.41
CA THR A 373 31.34 -13.58 -42.31
C THR A 373 31.92 -14.74 -41.50
N PRO A 374 31.26 -15.92 -41.46
CA PRO A 374 29.91 -16.18 -41.94
C PRO A 374 28.87 -15.40 -41.13
N SER A 375 27.69 -15.12 -41.71
CA SER A 375 26.63 -14.36 -41.03
C SER A 375 26.01 -15.10 -39.84
N ASN A 376 26.25 -16.41 -39.73
CA ASN A 376 25.89 -17.26 -38.60
C ASN A 376 27.06 -17.54 -37.64
N ALA A 377 28.12 -16.72 -37.65
CA ALA A 377 29.22 -16.82 -36.69
C ALA A 377 28.69 -16.85 -35.23
N THR A 378 29.26 -17.70 -34.38
CA THR A 378 28.67 -18.00 -33.06
C THR A 378 28.88 -16.88 -32.03
N GLU A 379 30.02 -16.19 -32.13
CA GLU A 379 30.30 -14.94 -31.42
C GLU A 379 30.38 -13.83 -32.45
N GLN A 380 29.57 -12.79 -32.26
CA GLN A 380 29.51 -11.63 -33.15
C GLN A 380 29.70 -10.32 -32.38
N ARG A 381 30.13 -10.40 -31.11
CA ARG A 381 30.37 -9.25 -30.24
C ARG A 381 31.80 -8.73 -30.34
N PHE A 382 31.97 -7.47 -29.98
CA PHE A 382 33.24 -6.75 -30.02
C PHE A 382 33.54 -6.07 -28.68
N GLN A 383 34.82 -5.94 -28.36
CA GLN A 383 35.32 -5.06 -27.31
C GLN A 383 35.46 -3.67 -27.93
N TRP A 384 34.51 -2.80 -27.63
CA TRP A 384 34.45 -1.44 -28.17
C TRP A 384 35.43 -0.51 -27.45
N SER A 385 36.10 0.32 -28.25
CA SER A 385 37.07 1.33 -27.83
C SER A 385 36.99 2.53 -28.77
N TYR A 386 37.50 3.68 -28.32
CA TYR A 386 37.23 4.97 -28.97
C TYR A 386 38.53 5.74 -29.22
N SER A 387 38.59 6.52 -30.30
CA SER A 387 39.69 7.48 -30.50
C SER A 387 39.68 8.62 -29.48
N GLN A 388 38.51 8.88 -28.88
CA GLN A 388 38.28 9.81 -27.78
C GLN A 388 37.09 9.29 -26.97
N ASP A 389 37.27 9.07 -25.67
CA ASP A 389 36.20 8.65 -24.77
C ASP A 389 35.13 9.73 -24.60
N GLY A 390 33.88 9.32 -24.36
CA GLY A 390 32.80 10.21 -23.94
C GLY A 390 32.00 10.92 -25.04
N ILE A 391 32.34 10.74 -26.33
CA ILE A 391 31.50 11.22 -27.45
C ILE A 391 30.35 10.22 -27.72
N VAL A 392 30.66 8.92 -27.80
CA VAL A 392 29.66 7.84 -27.88
C VAL A 392 30.02 6.68 -26.96
N LYS A 393 29.04 5.81 -26.72
CA LYS A 393 29.17 4.51 -26.04
C LYS A 393 28.50 3.46 -26.89
N VAL A 394 29.22 2.37 -27.18
CA VAL A 394 28.75 1.27 -28.04
C VAL A 394 28.63 -0.01 -27.21
N THR A 395 27.51 -0.70 -27.35
CA THR A 395 27.17 -1.90 -26.55
C THR A 395 26.58 -3.01 -27.41
N ASP A 396 26.78 -4.26 -26.98
CA ASP A 396 26.25 -5.45 -27.66
C ASP A 396 25.24 -6.18 -26.76
N SER A 397 24.06 -6.47 -27.29
CA SER A 397 23.05 -7.36 -26.68
C SER A 397 22.98 -8.69 -27.44
N VAL A 398 22.54 -9.77 -26.80
CA VAL A 398 22.31 -11.07 -27.46
C VAL A 398 20.92 -11.61 -27.14
N GLU A 399 20.00 -11.34 -28.04
CA GLU A 399 18.57 -11.43 -27.82
C GLU A 399 17.96 -12.68 -28.45
N ALA A 400 16.94 -13.22 -27.78
CA ALA A 400 16.10 -14.29 -28.33
C ALA A 400 14.97 -13.65 -29.15
N ASP A 401 14.44 -14.38 -30.14
CA ASP A 401 13.25 -13.90 -30.85
C ASP A 401 12.03 -13.96 -29.92
N VAL A 402 11.29 -12.86 -29.81
CA VAL A 402 10.16 -12.71 -28.87
C VAL A 402 9.02 -13.67 -29.23
N TRP A 403 8.94 -14.13 -30.48
CA TRP A 403 7.85 -14.95 -31.00
C TRP A 403 8.23 -16.41 -31.24
N ASP A 404 9.52 -16.73 -31.28
CA ASP A 404 10.01 -18.12 -31.36
C ASP A 404 11.28 -18.31 -30.52
N VAL A 405 11.10 -18.91 -29.33
CA VAL A 405 12.20 -19.26 -28.42
C VAL A 405 13.15 -20.34 -28.96
N ASN A 406 12.83 -20.96 -30.10
CA ASN A 406 13.67 -21.93 -30.81
C ASN A 406 14.48 -21.28 -31.95
N ALA A 407 14.22 -20.00 -32.29
CA ALA A 407 14.97 -19.29 -33.31
C ALA A 407 16.42 -19.02 -32.84
N PRO A 408 17.41 -19.02 -33.75
CA PRO A 408 18.77 -18.63 -33.40
C PRO A 408 18.82 -17.22 -32.79
N LYS A 409 19.47 -17.09 -31.64
CA LYS A 409 19.72 -15.79 -31.00
C LYS A 409 20.46 -14.85 -31.96
N LYS A 410 20.15 -13.56 -31.87
CA LYS A 410 20.75 -12.50 -32.69
C LYS A 410 21.64 -11.64 -31.79
N THR A 411 22.83 -11.28 -32.26
CA THR A 411 23.60 -10.18 -31.66
C THR A 411 23.07 -8.88 -32.22
N LEU A 412 22.84 -7.89 -31.36
CA LEU A 412 22.42 -6.54 -31.73
C LEU A 412 23.42 -5.53 -31.18
N HIS A 413 23.73 -4.51 -31.97
CA HIS A 413 24.70 -3.47 -31.61
C HIS A 413 23.98 -2.13 -31.48
N TYR A 414 24.29 -1.40 -30.41
CA TYR A 414 23.67 -0.12 -30.07
C TYR A 414 24.73 0.95 -29.94
N MET A 415 24.39 2.18 -30.30
CA MET A 415 25.19 3.36 -30.05
C MET A 415 24.37 4.40 -29.30
N GLU A 416 24.98 4.93 -28.26
CA GLU A 416 24.47 5.97 -27.37
C GLU A 416 25.36 7.20 -27.56
N ALA A 417 24.78 8.30 -28.07
CA ALA A 417 25.46 9.57 -28.23
C ALA A 417 25.50 10.30 -26.88
N LEU A 418 26.71 10.61 -26.40
CA LEU A 418 26.95 11.11 -25.05
C LEU A 418 27.32 12.59 -24.99
N ASN A 419 28.07 13.08 -25.99
CA ASN A 419 28.46 14.48 -26.16
C ASN A 419 28.72 14.78 -27.64
N GLU A 420 28.52 16.04 -28.05
CA GLU A 420 28.94 16.57 -29.35
C GLU A 420 30.41 16.25 -29.71
N GLY A 421 30.66 15.79 -30.94
CA GLY A 421 32.01 15.52 -31.46
C GLY A 421 32.09 14.54 -32.63
N GLU A 422 33.28 14.34 -33.19
CA GLU A 422 33.60 13.26 -34.14
C GLU A 422 34.55 12.25 -33.47
N VAL A 423 34.22 10.96 -33.56
CA VAL A 423 34.96 9.86 -32.91
C VAL A 423 35.08 8.65 -33.83
N THR A 424 36.25 8.04 -33.88
CA THR A 424 36.41 6.71 -34.50
C THR A 424 36.15 5.64 -33.45
N VAL A 425 35.18 4.76 -33.73
CA VAL A 425 34.87 3.58 -32.92
C VAL A 425 35.67 2.39 -33.48
N ILE A 426 36.31 1.64 -32.58
CA ILE A 426 37.12 0.47 -32.89
C ILE A 426 36.59 -0.73 -32.09
N GLY A 427 36.03 -1.71 -32.76
CA GLY A 427 35.54 -2.97 -32.19
C GLY A 427 36.51 -4.11 -32.41
N VAL A 428 37.12 -4.63 -31.35
CA VAL A 428 38.00 -5.81 -31.38
C VAL A 428 37.16 -7.09 -31.19
N PRO A 429 37.13 -8.06 -32.11
CA PRO A 429 36.23 -9.22 -32.00
C PRO A 429 36.53 -10.09 -30.77
N TYR A 430 35.47 -10.56 -30.08
CA TYR A 430 35.62 -11.53 -28.99
C TYR A 430 36.10 -12.90 -29.49
N ASP A 431 35.70 -13.32 -30.70
CA ASP A 431 36.29 -14.47 -31.38
C ASP A 431 37.61 -14.09 -32.08
N THR A 432 38.70 -14.41 -31.40
CA THR A 432 40.07 -14.26 -31.91
C THR A 432 40.58 -15.51 -32.65
N THR A 433 39.74 -16.52 -32.87
CA THR A 433 40.15 -17.83 -33.44
C THR A 433 40.02 -17.94 -34.96
N GLY A 434 39.32 -17.00 -35.61
CA GLY A 434 39.13 -16.98 -37.07
C GLY A 434 39.96 -15.91 -37.82
N ASP A 435 40.94 -15.28 -37.17
CA ASP A 435 41.77 -14.18 -37.70
C ASP A 435 40.98 -12.93 -38.18
N CYS A 436 39.75 -12.72 -37.68
CA CYS A 436 38.96 -11.52 -37.96
C CYS A 436 39.69 -10.25 -37.51
N LYS A 437 39.59 -9.20 -38.33
CA LYS A 437 40.13 -7.87 -38.02
C LYS A 437 39.18 -7.08 -37.10
N ASN A 438 39.71 -5.98 -36.56
CA ASN A 438 38.89 -4.97 -35.91
C ASN A 438 37.87 -4.37 -36.89
N VAL A 439 36.68 -4.07 -36.39
CA VAL A 439 35.71 -3.21 -37.06
C VAL A 439 36.06 -1.76 -36.75
N GLU A 440 36.15 -0.91 -37.76
CA GLU A 440 36.44 0.53 -37.59
C GLU A 440 35.42 1.37 -38.39
N PHE A 441 34.83 2.38 -37.75
CA PHE A 441 33.93 3.36 -38.37
C PHE A 441 33.94 4.68 -37.60
N THR A 442 33.48 5.76 -38.22
CA THR A 442 33.34 7.07 -37.57
C THR A 442 31.90 7.31 -37.10
N VAL A 443 31.73 7.94 -35.95
CA VAL A 443 30.46 8.52 -35.52
C VAL A 443 30.63 10.01 -35.31
N ARG A 444 29.63 10.78 -35.73
CA ARG A 444 29.48 12.21 -35.47
C ARG A 444 28.25 12.43 -34.62
N VAL A 445 28.42 13.15 -33.53
CA VAL A 445 27.33 13.65 -32.69
C VAL A 445 27.26 15.15 -32.90
N ALA A 446 26.16 15.62 -33.49
CA ALA A 446 25.86 17.04 -33.62
C ALA A 446 24.96 17.51 -32.48
N LYS A 447 25.23 18.69 -31.94
CA LYS A 447 24.38 19.27 -30.89
C LYS A 447 23.16 19.95 -31.53
N GLU A 448 21.96 19.61 -31.07
CA GLU A 448 20.75 20.31 -31.50
C GLU A 448 20.65 21.66 -30.75
N GLU A 449 20.66 22.79 -31.45
CA GLU A 449 20.35 24.11 -30.86
C GLU A 449 18.83 24.26 -30.63
N VAL A 450 18.26 23.36 -29.85
CA VAL A 450 16.92 23.53 -29.26
C VAL A 450 17.12 24.16 -27.88
N ALA A 451 16.81 25.45 -27.77
CA ALA A 451 16.59 26.05 -26.46
C ALA A 451 15.42 25.31 -25.79
N PRO A 452 15.55 24.86 -24.53
CA PRO A 452 14.49 24.09 -23.89
C PRO A 452 13.22 24.95 -23.82
N GLU A 453 12.13 24.47 -24.41
CA GLU A 453 10.80 24.94 -24.03
C GLU A 453 10.61 24.61 -22.54
N GLU A 454 10.06 25.55 -21.76
CA GLU A 454 9.57 25.25 -20.42
C GLU A 454 8.37 24.30 -20.55
N VAL A 455 8.66 23.00 -20.54
CA VAL A 455 7.65 21.96 -20.51
C VAL A 455 6.87 22.11 -19.21
N ASP A 456 5.62 22.56 -19.32
CA ASP A 456 4.69 22.66 -18.20
C ASP A 456 4.35 21.25 -17.69
N TYR A 457 5.15 20.74 -16.75
CA TYR A 457 4.95 19.43 -16.14
C TYR A 457 3.67 19.36 -15.30
N LEU A 458 3.09 20.48 -14.88
CA LEU A 458 1.76 20.51 -14.26
C LEU A 458 0.66 20.24 -15.31
N LYS A 459 0.79 20.79 -16.52
CA LYS A 459 -0.08 20.46 -17.65
C LYS A 459 0.10 19.01 -18.10
N VAL A 460 1.33 18.51 -18.23
CA VAL A 460 1.58 17.09 -18.55
C VAL A 460 0.91 16.18 -17.52
N ALA A 461 1.10 16.45 -16.21
CA ALA A 461 0.45 15.70 -15.15
C ALA A 461 -1.08 15.76 -15.25
N LYS A 462 -1.68 16.91 -15.59
CA LYS A 462 -3.15 17.04 -15.79
C LYS A 462 -3.66 16.21 -16.97
N GLU A 463 -2.97 16.23 -18.10
CA GLU A 463 -3.32 15.43 -19.29
C GLU A 463 -3.17 13.92 -19.04
N ASP A 464 -2.24 13.53 -18.16
CA ASP A 464 -2.00 12.14 -17.76
C ASP A 464 -2.98 11.66 -16.68
N ILE A 465 -3.38 12.51 -15.73
CA ILE A 465 -4.48 12.23 -14.78
C ILE A 465 -5.79 12.04 -15.55
N GLU A 466 -6.09 12.89 -16.53
CA GLU A 466 -7.27 12.73 -17.40
C GLU A 466 -7.24 11.38 -18.14
N HIS A 467 -6.09 11.03 -18.72
CA HIS A 467 -5.89 9.77 -19.43
C HIS A 467 -6.08 8.54 -18.51
N GLY A 468 -5.44 8.52 -17.34
CA GLY A 468 -5.55 7.45 -16.36
C GLY A 468 -6.95 7.32 -15.76
N THR A 469 -7.59 8.43 -15.40
CA THR A 469 -8.97 8.41 -14.90
C THR A 469 -9.97 7.97 -15.98
N ALA A 470 -9.73 8.26 -17.26
CA ALA A 470 -10.53 7.76 -18.37
C ALA A 470 -10.42 6.23 -18.57
N TYR A 471 -9.31 5.60 -18.17
CA TYR A 471 -9.22 4.14 -18.04
C TYR A 471 -10.02 3.63 -16.84
N LEU A 472 -9.78 4.20 -15.66
CA LEU A 472 -10.37 3.74 -14.39
C LEU A 472 -11.90 3.85 -14.39
N SER A 473 -12.45 4.86 -15.06
CA SER A 473 -13.90 5.04 -15.26
C SER A 473 -14.57 3.92 -16.08
N LYS A 474 -13.79 3.09 -16.81
CA LYS A 474 -14.29 1.91 -17.54
C LYS A 474 -14.26 0.63 -16.70
N GLN A 475 -13.63 0.65 -15.53
CA GLN A 475 -13.42 -0.52 -14.67
C GLN A 475 -14.60 -0.77 -13.73
N SER A 476 -14.58 -1.88 -12.99
CA SER A 476 -15.55 -2.10 -11.93
C SER A 476 -15.24 -1.18 -10.74
N LEU A 477 -16.27 -0.47 -10.27
CA LEU A 477 -16.24 0.46 -9.14
C LEU A 477 -17.27 0.11 -8.05
N GLU A 478 -18.24 -0.77 -8.34
CA GLU A 478 -19.46 -0.99 -7.55
C GLU A 478 -19.30 -1.98 -6.37
N LYS A 479 -18.09 -2.50 -6.11
CA LYS A 479 -17.89 -3.65 -5.21
C LYS A 479 -16.66 -3.52 -4.31
N TYR A 480 -16.74 -4.11 -3.12
CA TYR A 480 -15.58 -4.42 -2.28
C TYR A 480 -14.49 -5.14 -3.10
N GLY A 481 -13.26 -4.65 -3.01
CA GLY A 481 -12.15 -4.98 -3.91
C GLY A 481 -11.96 -4.00 -5.07
N ASN A 482 -12.76 -2.94 -5.19
CA ASN A 482 -12.59 -1.85 -6.18
C ASN A 482 -12.04 -0.55 -5.56
N GLU A 483 -11.64 -0.61 -4.28
CA GLU A 483 -11.25 0.55 -3.47
C GLU A 483 -10.25 1.49 -4.17
N TRP A 484 -9.14 0.96 -4.69
CA TRP A 484 -8.09 1.78 -5.29
C TRP A 484 -8.50 2.48 -6.59
N ASN A 485 -9.37 1.86 -7.41
CA ASN A 485 -9.94 2.54 -8.58
C ASN A 485 -10.81 3.72 -8.14
N LEU A 486 -11.67 3.49 -7.14
CA LEU A 486 -12.64 4.46 -6.66
C LEU A 486 -11.97 5.63 -5.92
N PHE A 487 -11.04 5.33 -5.01
CA PHE A 487 -10.19 6.32 -4.33
C PHE A 487 -9.45 7.21 -5.33
N THR A 488 -8.81 6.61 -6.35
CA THR A 488 -8.04 7.36 -7.35
C THR A 488 -8.93 8.32 -8.15
N LEU A 489 -10.11 7.88 -8.58
CA LEU A 489 -11.09 8.74 -9.27
C LEU A 489 -11.55 9.90 -8.37
N LEU A 490 -11.93 9.61 -7.13
CA LEU A 490 -12.43 10.60 -6.17
C LEU A 490 -11.36 11.65 -5.79
N ARG A 491 -10.13 11.23 -5.47
CA ARG A 491 -9.05 12.17 -5.14
C ARG A 491 -8.66 13.04 -6.33
N SER A 492 -8.69 12.49 -7.55
CA SER A 492 -8.49 13.21 -8.82
C SER A 492 -9.64 14.17 -9.17
N GLY A 493 -10.71 14.23 -8.37
CA GLY A 493 -11.85 15.13 -8.60
C GLY A 493 -12.77 14.71 -9.75
N LYS A 494 -12.78 13.43 -10.15
CA LYS A 494 -13.76 12.92 -11.12
C LYS A 494 -15.10 12.66 -10.44
N GLU A 495 -16.18 13.09 -11.09
CA GLU A 495 -17.53 12.67 -10.70
C GLU A 495 -17.69 11.15 -10.87
N VAL A 496 -18.13 10.50 -9.79
CA VAL A 496 -18.57 9.10 -9.79
C VAL A 496 -20.05 9.11 -9.40
N SER A 497 -20.91 8.42 -10.16
CA SER A 497 -22.36 8.52 -9.95
C SER A 497 -22.78 8.04 -8.56
N GLN A 498 -23.76 8.70 -7.94
CA GLN A 498 -24.25 8.32 -6.61
C GLN A 498 -24.74 6.86 -6.58
N GLU A 499 -25.32 6.35 -7.68
CA GLU A 499 -25.72 4.95 -7.80
C GLU A 499 -24.51 3.99 -7.71
N THR A 500 -23.38 4.35 -8.31
CA THR A 500 -22.11 3.60 -8.20
C THR A 500 -21.58 3.62 -6.76
N LEU A 501 -21.59 4.80 -6.13
CA LEU A 501 -21.12 5.00 -4.74
C LEU A 501 -21.98 4.23 -3.74
N ASP A 502 -23.30 4.23 -3.90
CA ASP A 502 -24.25 3.53 -3.02
C ASP A 502 -24.14 2.01 -3.17
N LYS A 503 -23.94 1.48 -4.38
CA LYS A 503 -23.67 0.05 -4.61
C LYS A 503 -22.36 -0.39 -3.96
N TYR A 504 -21.28 0.38 -4.15
CA TYR A 504 -20.01 0.12 -3.49
C TYR A 504 -20.18 0.10 -1.96
N TYR A 505 -20.82 1.13 -1.40
CA TYR A 505 -21.07 1.24 0.04
C TYR A 505 -21.87 0.04 0.57
N ALA A 506 -22.98 -0.34 -0.08
CA ALA A 506 -23.78 -1.50 0.30
C ALA A 506 -23.01 -2.83 0.21
N SER A 507 -22.03 -2.93 -0.70
CA SER A 507 -21.15 -4.10 -0.79
C SER A 507 -20.11 -4.16 0.34
N VAL A 508 -19.60 -3.00 0.79
CA VAL A 508 -18.73 -2.86 1.96
C VAL A 508 -19.51 -3.19 3.24
N GLU A 509 -20.71 -2.64 3.42
CA GLU A 509 -21.60 -2.96 4.54
C GLU A 509 -21.83 -4.47 4.68
N LYS A 510 -22.07 -5.16 3.57
CA LYS A 510 -22.21 -6.62 3.55
C LYS A 510 -20.91 -7.32 3.98
N GLN A 511 -19.76 -6.92 3.44
CA GLN A 511 -18.46 -7.51 3.78
C GLN A 511 -18.09 -7.28 5.25
N VAL A 512 -18.37 -6.10 5.81
CA VAL A 512 -18.19 -5.76 7.22
C VAL A 512 -19.07 -6.66 8.09
N LYS A 513 -20.39 -6.70 7.83
CA LYS A 513 -21.36 -7.55 8.54
C LYS A 513 -21.00 -9.05 8.53
N GLU A 514 -20.44 -9.55 7.43
CA GLU A 514 -20.08 -10.98 7.30
C GLU A 514 -18.68 -11.33 7.84
N LYS A 515 -17.70 -10.41 7.77
CA LYS A 515 -16.27 -10.77 7.83
C LYS A 515 -15.34 -9.78 8.54
N VAL A 516 -15.81 -8.70 9.17
CA VAL A 516 -14.92 -7.66 9.72
C VAL A 516 -13.82 -8.21 10.66
N ASP A 517 -14.13 -9.15 11.55
CA ASP A 517 -13.16 -9.78 12.46
C ASP A 517 -12.17 -10.74 11.77
N LYS A 518 -12.23 -10.85 10.44
CA LYS A 518 -11.33 -11.65 9.58
C LYS A 518 -10.62 -10.80 8.52
N MET A 519 -10.87 -9.49 8.45
CA MET A 519 -10.18 -8.58 7.53
C MET A 519 -8.76 -8.29 8.04
N ARG A 520 -7.79 -8.16 7.14
CA ARG A 520 -6.43 -7.71 7.52
C ARG A 520 -6.45 -6.21 7.82
N ALA A 521 -5.45 -5.72 8.55
CA ALA A 521 -5.27 -4.29 8.79
C ALA A 521 -5.21 -3.49 7.47
N THR A 522 -4.58 -4.05 6.43
CA THR A 522 -4.53 -3.46 5.09
C THR A 522 -5.88 -3.48 4.34
N ASP A 523 -6.77 -4.43 4.61
CA ASP A 523 -8.13 -4.42 4.06
C ASP A 523 -9.01 -3.37 4.76
N LEU A 524 -8.92 -3.28 6.09
CA LEU A 524 -9.59 -2.24 6.87
C LEU A 524 -9.12 -0.85 6.44
N ALA A 525 -7.81 -0.60 6.41
CA ALA A 525 -7.22 0.66 5.99
C ALA A 525 -7.63 1.07 4.58
N ARG A 526 -7.57 0.16 3.60
CA ARG A 526 -7.97 0.41 2.21
C ARG A 526 -9.46 0.80 2.08
N VAL A 527 -10.33 0.14 2.86
CA VAL A 527 -11.76 0.50 2.94
C VAL A 527 -11.95 1.86 3.61
N ILE A 528 -11.30 2.12 4.74
CA ILE A 528 -11.35 3.40 5.48
C ILE A 528 -10.96 4.56 4.57
N ILE A 529 -9.77 4.51 3.95
CA ILE A 529 -9.24 5.55 3.03
C ILE A 529 -10.22 5.84 1.88
N THR A 530 -10.92 4.83 1.37
CA THR A 530 -11.92 4.99 0.30
C THR A 530 -13.21 5.62 0.83
N LEU A 531 -13.70 5.20 2.01
CA LEU A 531 -14.87 5.78 2.65
C LEU A 531 -14.64 7.24 3.07
N GLU A 532 -13.44 7.55 3.57
CA GLU A 532 -12.99 8.91 3.86
C GLU A 532 -13.06 9.77 2.59
N ALA A 533 -12.47 9.32 1.48
CA ALA A 533 -12.54 10.00 0.19
C ALA A 533 -13.97 10.12 -0.40
N MET A 534 -14.91 9.27 0.03
CA MET A 534 -16.34 9.34 -0.33
C MET A 534 -17.17 10.26 0.59
N GLY A 535 -16.59 10.81 1.67
CA GLY A 535 -17.36 11.53 2.69
C GLY A 535 -18.29 10.63 3.52
N LYS A 536 -17.95 9.34 3.72
CA LYS A 536 -18.73 8.37 4.50
C LYS A 536 -17.99 8.02 5.78
N ASN A 537 -18.63 8.19 6.95
CA ASN A 537 -17.96 8.04 8.25
C ASN A 537 -17.55 6.58 8.57
N PRO A 538 -16.24 6.24 8.65
CA PRO A 538 -15.80 4.89 8.98
C PRO A 538 -16.07 4.46 10.45
N GLN A 539 -16.48 5.39 11.33
CA GLN A 539 -16.88 5.07 12.71
C GLN A 539 -18.23 4.35 12.81
N ASN A 540 -19.08 4.43 11.77
CA ASN A 540 -20.36 3.72 11.75
C ASN A 540 -20.66 3.17 10.35
N VAL A 541 -20.02 2.05 10.03
CA VAL A 541 -20.34 1.25 8.85
C VAL A 541 -21.11 0.03 9.33
N SER A 542 -22.44 0.03 9.16
CA SER A 542 -23.29 -1.06 9.63
C SER A 542 -23.14 -1.39 11.13
N ASP A 543 -23.20 -0.36 11.98
CA ASP A 543 -23.03 -0.45 13.45
C ASP A 543 -21.63 -0.91 13.90
N VAL A 544 -20.61 -0.82 13.03
CA VAL A 544 -19.21 -1.15 13.33
C VAL A 544 -18.30 0.06 13.12
N ASN A 545 -17.45 0.34 14.10
CA ASN A 545 -16.36 1.31 14.02
C ASN A 545 -15.11 0.67 13.39
N LEU A 546 -14.81 1.05 12.14
CA LEU A 546 -13.68 0.48 11.41
C LEU A 546 -12.32 0.98 11.93
N PHE A 547 -12.25 2.23 12.42
CA PHE A 547 -11.03 2.73 13.06
C PHE A 547 -10.68 1.91 14.31
N GLU A 548 -11.69 1.58 15.15
CA GLU A 548 -11.49 0.73 16.33
C GLU A 548 -10.98 -0.67 15.96
N LYS A 549 -11.57 -1.29 14.93
CA LYS A 549 -11.11 -2.59 14.41
C LYS A 549 -9.66 -2.53 13.88
N LEU A 550 -9.24 -1.38 13.35
CA LEU A 550 -7.89 -1.14 12.86
C LEU A 550 -6.89 -0.93 14.01
N TYR A 551 -7.12 0.01 14.93
CA TYR A 551 -6.19 0.29 16.03
C TYR A 551 -6.16 -0.77 17.14
N ASN A 552 -7.17 -1.66 17.20
CA ASN A 552 -7.16 -2.86 18.04
C ASN A 552 -6.88 -4.17 17.26
N SER A 553 -6.29 -4.08 16.06
CA SER A 553 -5.85 -5.25 15.29
C SER A 553 -4.71 -6.00 15.99
N LYS A 554 -4.89 -7.30 16.23
CA LYS A 554 -3.93 -8.15 16.95
C LYS A 554 -2.80 -8.71 16.07
N SER A 555 -2.95 -8.68 14.75
CA SER A 555 -1.95 -9.24 13.81
C SER A 555 -0.90 -8.23 13.34
N MET A 556 -1.09 -6.94 13.60
CA MET A 556 -0.28 -5.83 13.10
C MET A 556 1.24 -5.94 13.41
N ALA A 557 1.61 -6.51 14.56
CA ALA A 557 3.01 -6.73 14.96
C ALA A 557 3.69 -7.92 14.26
N SER A 558 2.89 -8.85 13.73
CA SER A 558 3.32 -10.15 13.19
C SER A 558 3.19 -10.25 11.67
N ASP A 559 2.73 -9.19 11.02
CA ASP A 559 2.60 -9.05 9.58
C ASP A 559 3.69 -8.11 9.05
N THR A 560 3.76 -7.98 7.73
CA THR A 560 4.63 -7.08 6.97
C THR A 560 4.47 -5.60 7.34
N SER A 561 5.48 -4.79 7.05
CA SER A 561 5.49 -3.33 7.26
C SER A 561 4.34 -2.59 6.57
N ASN A 562 3.74 -3.18 5.53
CA ASN A 562 2.47 -2.74 4.93
C ASN A 562 1.35 -2.50 5.96
N CYS A 563 1.23 -3.34 6.99
CA CYS A 563 0.16 -3.22 7.98
C CYS A 563 0.22 -1.92 8.79
N PRO A 564 1.30 -1.61 9.54
CA PRO A 564 1.40 -0.35 10.28
C PRO A 564 1.47 0.88 9.37
N ILE A 565 2.07 0.79 8.17
CA ILE A 565 2.09 1.88 7.18
C ILE A 565 0.66 2.27 6.76
N TRP A 566 -0.12 1.31 6.24
CA TRP A 566 -1.49 1.60 5.82
C TRP A 566 -2.41 1.94 6.99
N ALA A 567 -2.17 1.36 8.18
CA ALA A 567 -2.93 1.70 9.37
C ALA A 567 -2.73 3.17 9.78
N LEU A 568 -1.50 3.68 9.76
CA LEU A 568 -1.21 5.07 10.09
C LEU A 568 -1.84 6.02 9.06
N ILE A 569 -1.66 5.75 7.75
CA ILE A 569 -2.29 6.52 6.66
C ILE A 569 -3.82 6.59 6.84
N ALA A 570 -4.47 5.45 7.13
CA ALA A 570 -5.92 5.39 7.31
C ALA A 570 -6.42 5.97 8.64
N LEU A 571 -5.57 6.18 9.64
CA LEU A 571 -5.95 6.86 10.90
C LEU A 571 -5.68 8.37 10.84
N ASP A 572 -4.78 8.79 9.96
CA ASP A 572 -4.41 10.20 9.74
C ASP A 572 -5.23 10.86 8.62
N GLY A 573 -5.88 10.10 7.74
CA GLY A 573 -6.70 10.58 6.63
C GLY A 573 -7.71 11.65 7.02
N TRP A 574 -8.55 11.37 8.02
CA TRP A 574 -9.42 12.35 8.68
C TRP A 574 -8.85 12.92 9.99
N LYS A 575 -7.57 12.71 10.28
CA LYS A 575 -6.88 13.06 11.55
C LYS A 575 -7.66 12.51 12.75
N SER A 576 -7.98 11.22 12.69
CA SER A 576 -8.86 10.55 13.66
C SER A 576 -8.19 10.39 15.02
N GLU A 577 -8.99 10.57 16.08
CA GLU A 577 -8.57 10.30 17.45
C GLU A 577 -8.36 8.80 17.68
N ILE A 578 -7.33 8.47 18.46
CA ILE A 578 -7.01 7.11 18.87
C ILE A 578 -6.97 7.10 20.40
N PRO A 579 -7.77 6.25 21.08
CA PRO A 579 -7.72 6.12 22.54
C PRO A 579 -6.32 5.77 23.04
N SER A 580 -5.91 6.34 24.18
CA SER A 580 -4.56 6.12 24.74
C SER A 580 -4.33 4.69 25.26
N ASP A 581 -5.40 3.93 25.48
CA ASP A 581 -5.40 2.50 25.83
C ASP A 581 -5.50 1.56 24.61
N ALA A 582 -5.61 2.09 23.38
CA ALA A 582 -5.61 1.31 22.16
C ALA A 582 -4.35 0.43 22.02
N LEU A 583 -4.49 -0.75 21.42
CA LEU A 583 -3.34 -1.63 21.17
C LEU A 583 -2.27 -0.91 20.32
N TRP A 584 -2.70 -0.17 19.29
CA TRP A 584 -1.88 0.63 18.40
C TRP A 584 -2.23 2.12 18.52
N THR A 585 -1.48 2.86 19.33
CA THR A 585 -1.49 4.32 19.31
C THR A 585 -0.65 4.83 18.13
N ARG A 586 -0.79 6.12 17.82
CA ARG A 586 -0.08 6.82 16.73
C ARG A 586 1.44 6.66 16.86
N GLU A 587 1.96 6.77 18.08
CA GLU A 587 3.38 6.61 18.41
C GLU A 587 3.85 5.16 18.21
N LYS A 588 3.06 4.17 18.64
CA LYS A 588 3.39 2.74 18.44
C LYS A 588 3.42 2.37 16.96
N LEU A 589 2.53 2.94 16.14
CA LEU A 589 2.54 2.75 14.69
C LEU A 589 3.81 3.35 14.08
N ILE A 590 4.15 4.59 14.44
CA ILE A 590 5.39 5.26 14.00
C ILE A 590 6.63 4.45 14.39
N GLU A 591 6.74 4.01 15.65
CA GLU A 591 7.88 3.20 16.10
C GLU A 591 7.95 1.83 15.40
N GLN A 592 6.79 1.20 15.12
CA GLN A 592 6.74 -0.04 14.34
C GLN A 592 7.20 0.18 12.89
N ILE A 593 6.77 1.26 12.21
CA ILE A 593 7.26 1.60 10.85
C ILE A 593 8.78 1.83 10.87
N LEU A 594 9.27 2.65 11.81
CA LEU A 594 10.69 2.95 11.97
C LEU A 594 11.55 1.69 12.23
N SER A 595 10.97 0.64 12.83
CA SER A 595 11.69 -0.63 13.07
C SER A 595 12.12 -1.36 11.78
N PHE A 596 11.46 -1.07 10.64
CA PHE A 596 11.80 -1.64 9.32
C PHE A 596 12.84 -0.81 8.53
N GLN A 597 13.34 0.33 9.06
CA GLN A 597 14.35 1.11 8.35
C GLN A 597 15.72 0.41 8.39
N THR A 598 16.31 0.21 7.21
CA THR A 598 17.62 -0.44 7.05
C THR A 598 18.78 0.47 7.48
N GLU A 599 19.98 -0.10 7.63
CA GLU A 599 21.20 0.68 7.87
C GLU A 599 21.49 1.68 6.74
N GLN A 600 21.08 1.39 5.50
CA GLN A 600 21.27 2.24 4.32
C GLN A 600 20.27 3.39 4.24
N GLY A 601 19.07 3.24 4.83
CA GLY A 601 18.04 4.30 4.92
C GLY A 601 16.72 3.98 4.22
N GLY A 602 16.67 2.96 3.35
CA GLY A 602 15.41 2.43 2.83
C GLY A 602 14.62 1.65 3.89
N PHE A 603 13.42 1.18 3.53
CA PHE A 603 12.57 0.35 4.40
C PHE A 603 12.34 -1.04 3.77
N GLY A 604 12.30 -2.07 4.61
CA GLY A 604 12.02 -3.44 4.21
C GLY A 604 10.56 -3.87 4.37
N LEU A 605 10.20 -5.00 3.74
CA LEU A 605 8.85 -5.57 3.79
C LEU A 605 8.62 -6.45 5.04
N PHE A 606 9.64 -7.21 5.45
CA PHE A 606 9.55 -8.21 6.52
C PHE A 606 10.42 -7.91 7.74
N ASP A 607 11.54 -7.21 7.53
CA ASP A 607 12.47 -6.74 8.57
C ASP A 607 13.29 -5.56 8.03
N ASN A 608 14.38 -5.19 8.71
CA ASN A 608 15.29 -4.10 8.33
C ASN A 608 16.60 -4.57 7.68
N LYS A 609 16.69 -5.81 7.17
CA LYS A 609 17.91 -6.36 6.56
C LYS A 609 18.03 -6.08 5.07
N SER A 610 16.92 -5.87 4.38
CA SER A 610 16.85 -5.47 2.97
C SER A 610 15.81 -4.37 2.76
N SER A 611 16.02 -3.53 1.75
CA SER A 611 15.09 -2.45 1.38
C SER A 611 14.41 -2.74 0.04
N SER A 612 13.16 -2.31 -0.08
CA SER A 612 12.41 -2.19 -1.33
C SER A 612 12.12 -0.70 -1.55
N ILE A 613 12.17 -0.20 -2.78
CA ILE A 613 11.86 1.20 -3.06
C ILE A 613 10.36 1.46 -2.90
N ASP A 614 9.50 0.49 -3.28
CA ASP A 614 8.05 0.56 -3.02
C ASP A 614 7.78 0.79 -1.52
N MET A 615 8.33 -0.09 -0.66
CA MET A 615 8.14 0.01 0.79
C MET A 615 8.80 1.26 1.38
N THR A 616 9.89 1.75 0.77
CA THR A 616 10.55 3.00 1.17
C THR A 616 9.67 4.22 0.87
N GLY A 617 9.07 4.30 -0.31
CA GLY A 617 8.13 5.36 -0.68
C GLY A 617 6.88 5.33 0.21
N MET A 618 6.29 4.14 0.39
CA MET A 618 5.09 3.98 1.23
C MET A 618 5.35 4.32 2.71
N ALA A 619 6.52 3.98 3.26
CA ALA A 619 6.91 4.39 4.61
C ALA A 619 7.04 5.91 4.74
N LEU A 620 7.62 6.59 3.74
CA LEU A 620 7.67 8.05 3.71
C LEU A 620 6.28 8.70 3.61
N GLN A 621 5.36 8.14 2.82
CA GLN A 621 3.99 8.65 2.72
C GLN A 621 3.27 8.64 4.09
N ALA A 622 3.45 7.58 4.88
CA ALA A 622 2.90 7.48 6.23
C ALA A 622 3.60 8.37 7.27
N LEU A 623 4.92 8.61 7.10
CA LEU A 623 5.72 9.41 8.03
C LEU A 623 5.71 10.91 7.73
N ALA A 624 5.29 11.33 6.53
CA ALA A 624 5.32 12.72 6.09
C ALA A 624 4.60 13.73 7.02
N PRO A 625 3.42 13.45 7.62
CA PRO A 625 2.78 14.37 8.56
C PRO A 625 3.62 14.69 9.81
N TYR A 626 4.58 13.82 10.14
CA TYR A 626 5.43 13.88 11.33
C TYR A 626 6.86 14.36 11.03
N TYR A 627 7.17 14.65 9.75
CA TYR A 627 8.52 15.01 9.32
C TYR A 627 9.01 16.34 9.92
N GLN A 628 8.11 17.32 10.05
CA GLN A 628 8.41 18.68 10.52
C GLN A 628 7.78 19.00 11.91
N ASP A 629 7.29 17.99 12.64
CA ASP A 629 6.83 18.16 14.03
C ASP A 629 7.97 17.79 14.99
N ASP A 630 8.48 18.78 15.72
CA ASP A 630 9.58 18.64 16.69
C ASP A 630 9.30 17.60 17.80
N LYS A 631 8.05 17.18 18.00
CA LYS A 631 7.69 16.05 18.88
C LYS A 631 8.23 14.70 18.39
N TYR A 632 8.55 14.57 17.09
CA TYR A 632 8.94 13.30 16.44
C TYR A 632 10.37 13.33 15.86
N PRO A 633 11.42 13.67 16.62
CA PRO A 633 12.78 13.82 16.08
C PRO A 633 13.38 12.51 15.55
N LYS A 634 12.84 11.35 15.98
CA LYS A 634 13.14 10.03 15.38
C LYS A 634 12.68 9.97 13.93
N VAL A 635 11.49 10.49 13.62
CA VAL A 635 10.92 10.51 12.27
C VAL A 635 11.73 11.43 11.39
N LYS A 636 12.00 12.67 11.82
CA LYS A 636 12.81 13.59 11.00
C LYS A 636 14.16 12.96 10.60
N LYS A 637 14.89 12.41 11.57
CA LYS A 637 16.18 11.73 11.31
C LYS A 637 16.05 10.53 10.36
N ALA A 638 14.95 9.79 10.42
CA ALA A 638 14.70 8.67 9.52
C ALA A 638 14.37 9.16 8.10
N VAL A 639 13.50 10.17 7.96
CA VAL A 639 13.12 10.77 6.68
C VAL A 639 14.32 11.42 5.99
N ASP A 640 15.11 12.22 6.72
CA ASP A 640 16.36 12.83 6.23
C ASP A 640 17.25 11.76 5.58
N LYS A 641 17.52 10.67 6.31
CA LYS A 641 18.32 9.52 5.86
C LYS A 641 17.70 8.79 4.66
N THR A 642 16.38 8.73 4.57
CA THR A 642 15.66 8.05 3.48
C THR A 642 15.69 8.87 2.19
N LEU A 643 15.54 10.19 2.27
CA LEU A 643 15.72 11.10 1.14
C LEU A 643 17.15 10.97 0.59
N ASP A 644 18.13 10.95 1.51
CA ASP A 644 19.54 10.73 1.18
C ASP A 644 19.80 9.35 0.53
N TYR A 645 19.01 8.33 0.85
CA TYR A 645 19.05 7.03 0.20
C TYR A 645 18.41 7.08 -1.20
N LEU A 646 17.18 7.60 -1.33
CA LEU A 646 16.45 7.68 -2.60
C LEU A 646 17.18 8.50 -3.67
N LYS A 647 17.81 9.63 -3.32
CA LYS A 647 18.64 10.43 -4.26
C LYS A 647 19.79 9.61 -4.89
N LYS A 648 20.23 8.54 -4.22
CA LYS A 648 21.29 7.61 -4.67
C LYS A 648 20.77 6.35 -5.37
N GLN A 649 19.45 6.15 -5.49
CA GLN A 649 18.81 5.01 -6.17
C GLN A 649 18.05 5.40 -7.46
N LYS A 650 17.94 6.71 -7.71
CA LYS A 650 17.37 7.31 -8.92
C LYS A 650 18.19 6.97 -10.17
N THR A 651 17.51 6.66 -11.27
CA THR A 651 18.15 6.34 -12.58
C THR A 651 18.43 7.58 -13.43
N GLU A 652 19.09 7.38 -14.58
CA GLU A 652 19.30 8.41 -15.61
C GLU A 652 17.99 8.96 -16.18
N ASN A 653 16.93 8.15 -16.23
CA ASN A 653 15.58 8.54 -16.62
C ASN A 653 14.81 9.27 -15.51
N ALA A 654 15.46 9.53 -14.36
CA ALA A 654 14.85 9.98 -13.09
C ALA A 654 13.77 9.04 -12.53
N GLY A 655 13.78 7.76 -12.92
CA GLY A 655 12.93 6.70 -12.37
C GLY A 655 13.61 5.90 -11.26
N TYR A 656 12.99 4.80 -10.85
CA TYR A 656 13.45 3.95 -9.76
C TYR A 656 13.31 2.45 -10.08
N LEU A 657 14.31 1.66 -9.67
CA LEU A 657 14.27 0.20 -9.77
C LEU A 657 13.72 -0.45 -8.50
N ASP A 658 12.89 -1.48 -8.66
CA ASP A 658 12.75 -2.55 -7.66
C ASP A 658 12.87 -3.92 -8.36
N GLY A 659 13.28 -4.96 -7.65
CA GLY A 659 13.59 -6.27 -8.24
C GLY A 659 14.67 -6.24 -9.34
N GLY A 660 15.50 -5.19 -9.40
CA GLY A 660 16.47 -4.95 -10.47
C GLY A 660 15.89 -4.38 -11.77
N LYS A 661 14.68 -3.80 -11.73
CA LYS A 661 13.96 -3.28 -12.91
C LYS A 661 13.33 -1.91 -12.67
N GLU A 662 13.68 -0.92 -13.50
CA GLU A 662 12.95 0.35 -13.54
C GLU A 662 11.49 0.13 -13.95
N ASN A 663 10.56 0.74 -13.23
CA ASN A 663 9.13 0.56 -13.46
C ASN A 663 8.26 1.69 -12.88
N SER A 664 7.10 1.90 -13.48
CA SER A 664 6.20 3.03 -13.18
C SER A 664 5.58 2.99 -11.78
N CYS A 665 5.26 1.81 -11.26
CA CYS A 665 4.69 1.64 -9.92
C CYS A 665 5.68 2.13 -8.85
N THR A 666 6.94 1.70 -8.95
CA THR A 666 7.99 2.10 -8.01
C THR A 666 8.32 3.59 -8.08
N THR A 667 8.44 4.16 -9.28
CA THR A 667 8.58 5.63 -9.44
C THR A 667 7.37 6.37 -8.85
N ALA A 668 6.14 5.86 -9.02
CA ALA A 668 4.92 6.46 -8.48
C ALA A 668 4.89 6.47 -6.93
N GLN A 669 5.45 5.45 -6.26
CA GLN A 669 5.58 5.45 -4.79
C GLN A 669 6.50 6.57 -4.29
N VAL A 670 7.60 6.85 -5.00
CA VAL A 670 8.52 7.94 -4.68
C VAL A 670 7.89 9.30 -4.97
N LEU A 671 7.21 9.48 -6.11
CA LEU A 671 6.50 10.73 -6.43
C LEU A 671 5.47 11.08 -5.35
N THR A 672 4.67 10.10 -4.94
CA THR A 672 3.64 10.26 -3.90
C THR A 672 4.27 10.61 -2.54
N ALA A 673 5.43 10.04 -2.21
CA ALA A 673 6.19 10.35 -1.00
C ALA A 673 6.72 11.79 -0.99
N LEU A 674 7.35 12.24 -2.07
CA LEU A 674 7.90 13.60 -2.18
C LEU A 674 6.79 14.66 -2.13
N ALA A 675 5.68 14.41 -2.83
CA ALA A 675 4.49 15.25 -2.77
C ALA A 675 3.87 15.34 -1.36
N ALA A 676 3.85 14.24 -0.61
CA ALA A 676 3.41 14.23 0.79
C ALA A 676 4.38 15.01 1.72
N LEU A 677 5.68 14.90 1.48
CA LEU A 677 6.74 15.64 2.21
C LEU A 677 6.87 17.12 1.82
N LYS A 678 6.05 17.60 0.86
CA LYS A 678 6.09 18.95 0.28
C LYS A 678 7.45 19.31 -0.37
N ILE A 679 8.14 18.30 -0.92
CA ILE A 679 9.37 18.45 -1.72
C ILE A 679 8.97 18.46 -3.20
N ASP A 680 9.43 19.44 -3.98
CA ASP A 680 9.19 19.46 -5.43
C ASP A 680 10.18 18.51 -6.15
N PRO A 681 9.71 17.39 -6.73
CA PRO A 681 10.56 16.46 -7.49
C PRO A 681 11.09 17.05 -8.80
N MET A 682 10.54 18.17 -9.29
CA MET A 682 10.97 18.81 -10.54
C MET A 682 12.15 19.75 -10.34
N ASN A 683 12.36 20.24 -9.12
CA ASN A 683 13.47 21.13 -8.80
C ASN A 683 14.80 20.35 -8.81
N ALA A 684 15.76 20.81 -9.63
CA ALA A 684 17.08 20.20 -9.71
C ALA A 684 17.88 20.30 -8.39
N ASP A 685 17.68 21.38 -7.62
CA ASP A 685 18.36 21.58 -6.33
C ASP A 685 17.91 20.55 -5.27
N GLU A 686 16.71 19.99 -5.41
CA GLU A 686 16.23 18.88 -4.57
C GLU A 686 16.91 17.55 -4.93
N GLY A 687 17.64 17.45 -6.05
CA GLY A 687 18.42 16.27 -6.43
C GLY A 687 17.58 15.06 -6.87
N PHE A 688 16.31 15.28 -7.24
CA PHE A 688 15.39 14.26 -7.76
C PHE A 688 15.23 14.27 -9.30
N THR A 689 15.94 15.15 -10.00
CA THR A 689 16.09 15.14 -11.46
C THR A 689 17.37 14.41 -11.89
N SER A 690 17.48 14.05 -13.17
CA SER A 690 18.66 13.45 -13.80
C SER A 690 18.85 14.09 -15.18
N ASN A 691 19.84 14.98 -15.34
CA ASN A 691 19.98 15.82 -16.53
C ASN A 691 18.66 16.55 -16.84
N GLU A 692 18.13 16.41 -18.05
CA GLU A 692 16.82 16.93 -18.50
C GLU A 692 15.65 15.95 -18.25
N ASN A 693 15.85 14.91 -17.44
CA ASN A 693 14.81 13.99 -16.96
C ASN A 693 14.36 14.32 -15.52
N ASN A 694 13.06 14.12 -15.27
CA ASN A 694 12.44 14.27 -13.97
C ASN A 694 11.34 13.20 -13.78
N ILE A 695 10.82 13.08 -12.57
CA ILE A 695 9.87 12.02 -12.19
C ILE A 695 8.55 12.07 -12.99
N VAL A 696 8.07 13.24 -13.43
CA VAL A 696 6.84 13.36 -14.24
C VAL A 696 7.11 12.94 -15.69
N LYS A 697 8.23 13.38 -16.28
CA LYS A 697 8.70 12.92 -17.60
C LYS A 697 8.93 11.39 -17.60
N ASN A 698 9.47 10.85 -16.51
CA ASN A 698 9.61 9.40 -16.30
C ASN A 698 8.25 8.71 -16.36
N LEU A 699 7.29 9.10 -15.51
CA LEU A 699 5.96 8.49 -15.48
C LEU A 699 5.19 8.64 -16.81
N HIS A 700 5.33 9.79 -17.48
CA HIS A 700 4.72 10.04 -18.79
C HIS A 700 5.21 9.03 -19.86
N SER A 701 6.47 8.60 -19.80
CA SER A 701 7.04 7.64 -20.76
C SER A 701 6.36 6.26 -20.74
N TYR A 702 5.67 5.90 -19.66
CA TYR A 702 4.90 4.66 -19.54
C TYR A 702 3.47 4.75 -20.10
N LYS A 703 3.03 5.89 -20.65
CA LYS A 703 1.69 6.09 -21.20
C LYS A 703 1.44 5.17 -22.40
N THR A 704 0.28 4.51 -22.43
CA THR A 704 -0.14 3.58 -23.49
C THR A 704 -1.23 4.21 -24.37
N GLU A 705 -1.88 3.44 -25.25
CA GLU A 705 -3.05 3.92 -26.00
C GLU A 705 -4.24 4.28 -25.09
N ASP A 706 -4.43 3.55 -23.98
CA ASP A 706 -5.61 3.67 -23.12
C ASP A 706 -5.34 3.80 -21.62
N GLY A 707 -4.07 3.87 -21.17
CA GLY A 707 -3.68 4.06 -19.78
C GLY A 707 -2.16 4.15 -19.57
N PHE A 708 -1.62 3.32 -18.68
CA PHE A 708 -0.19 3.27 -18.36
C PHE A 708 0.31 1.82 -18.25
N GLY A 709 1.52 1.57 -18.73
CA GLY A 709 2.22 0.30 -18.62
C GLY A 709 3.14 0.20 -17.41
N TRP A 710 3.63 -1.01 -17.12
CA TRP A 710 4.52 -1.24 -15.98
C TRP A 710 6.00 -0.93 -16.29
N GLN A 711 6.50 -1.28 -17.47
CA GLN A 711 7.94 -1.17 -17.81
C GLN A 711 8.27 -0.34 -19.06
N ASP A 712 7.53 -0.50 -20.16
CA ASP A 712 7.99 -0.04 -21.48
C ASP A 712 6.92 0.73 -22.28
N GLY A 713 5.83 1.13 -21.62
CA GLY A 713 4.69 1.81 -22.24
C GLY A 713 3.88 0.99 -23.28
N LYS A 714 4.25 -0.27 -23.57
CA LYS A 714 3.61 -1.02 -24.68
C LYS A 714 2.33 -1.75 -24.29
N GLN A 715 2.16 -2.13 -23.03
CA GLN A 715 0.97 -2.83 -22.54
C GLN A 715 0.40 -2.18 -21.28
N THR A 716 -0.86 -1.74 -21.36
CA THR A 716 -1.62 -1.18 -20.25
C THR A 716 -1.74 -2.19 -19.09
N ASN A 717 -1.30 -1.78 -17.90
CA ASN A 717 -1.37 -2.57 -16.68
C ASN A 717 -2.28 -1.84 -15.68
N GLY A 718 -3.41 -2.45 -15.31
CA GLY A 718 -4.40 -1.81 -14.44
C GLY A 718 -3.87 -1.34 -13.08
N MET A 719 -2.83 -1.96 -12.53
CA MET A 719 -2.17 -1.49 -11.30
C MET A 719 -1.27 -0.28 -11.56
N ALA A 720 -0.50 -0.30 -12.66
CA ALA A 720 0.29 0.86 -13.08
C ALA A 720 -0.61 2.07 -13.33
N VAL A 721 -1.77 1.89 -13.98
CA VAL A 721 -2.74 2.98 -14.16
C VAL A 721 -3.18 3.57 -12.82
N GLN A 722 -3.56 2.75 -11.83
CA GLN A 722 -3.95 3.22 -10.50
C GLN A 722 -2.83 4.05 -9.86
N GLN A 723 -1.61 3.49 -9.78
CA GLN A 723 -0.50 4.12 -9.06
C GLN A 723 0.03 5.39 -9.75
N VAL A 724 0.21 5.36 -11.07
CA VAL A 724 0.65 6.54 -11.84
C VAL A 724 -0.38 7.66 -11.73
N THR A 725 -1.67 7.36 -11.87
CA THR A 725 -2.74 8.37 -11.77
C THR A 725 -2.77 9.04 -10.40
N TYR A 726 -2.74 8.28 -9.29
CA TYR A 726 -2.77 8.90 -7.96
C TYR A 726 -1.45 9.62 -7.61
N ALA A 727 -0.32 9.20 -8.15
CA ALA A 727 0.97 9.85 -7.91
C ALA A 727 1.09 11.18 -8.66
N LEU A 728 0.63 11.24 -9.90
CA LEU A 728 0.51 12.50 -10.64
C LEU A 728 -0.53 13.43 -10.00
N GLU A 729 -1.64 12.89 -9.47
CA GLU A 729 -2.59 13.66 -8.67
C GLU A 729 -1.97 14.20 -7.36
N ALA A 730 -1.11 13.41 -6.69
CA ALA A 730 -0.35 13.88 -5.53
C ALA A 730 0.58 15.06 -5.90
N TYR A 731 1.28 14.96 -7.04
CA TYR A 731 2.11 16.05 -7.57
C TYR A 731 1.29 17.29 -7.95
N ARG A 732 0.14 17.12 -8.65
CA ARG A 732 -0.78 18.22 -8.94
C ARG A 732 -1.27 18.90 -7.66
N ARG A 733 -1.58 18.13 -6.62
CA ARG A 733 -1.96 18.64 -5.29
C ARG A 733 -0.82 19.35 -4.57
N LEU A 734 0.43 18.96 -4.77
CA LEU A 734 1.58 19.73 -4.29
C LEU A 734 1.63 21.11 -4.95
N VAL A 735 1.67 21.15 -6.29
CA VAL A 735 1.88 22.39 -7.07
C VAL A 735 0.67 23.34 -6.96
N GLU A 736 -0.56 22.81 -6.89
CA GLU A 736 -1.77 23.62 -6.66
C GLU A 736 -2.03 23.93 -5.17
N ASN A 737 -1.07 23.68 -4.28
CA ASN A 737 -1.11 23.90 -2.83
C ASN A 737 -2.38 23.37 -2.13
N LYS A 738 -2.73 22.11 -2.40
CA LYS A 738 -3.88 21.41 -1.81
C LYS A 738 -3.43 20.47 -0.68
N ASN A 739 -4.42 19.95 0.04
CA ASN A 739 -4.24 18.76 0.89
C ASN A 739 -3.58 17.65 0.07
N SER A 740 -2.61 16.95 0.66
CA SER A 740 -1.89 15.85 0.00
C SER A 740 -2.84 14.70 -0.35
N LEU A 741 -2.37 13.73 -1.13
CA LEU A 741 -3.20 12.59 -1.57
C LEU A 741 -3.91 11.90 -0.39
N TYR A 742 -3.22 11.76 0.74
CA TYR A 742 -3.68 11.10 1.95
C TYR A 742 -4.01 12.03 3.14
N ASP A 743 -3.82 13.35 3.04
CA ASP A 743 -4.58 14.26 3.90
C ASP A 743 -5.98 14.38 3.28
N ILE A 744 -6.93 13.59 3.79
CA ILE A 744 -8.30 13.51 3.26
C ILE A 744 -9.27 14.38 4.09
N THR A 745 -8.76 15.34 4.86
CA THR A 745 -9.61 16.26 5.63
C THR A 745 -10.39 17.22 4.74
N ASP A 746 -10.03 17.34 3.45
CA ASP A 746 -10.78 18.06 2.41
C ASP A 746 -12.10 17.36 1.99
N THR A 747 -12.28 16.06 2.28
CA THR A 747 -13.55 15.33 2.05
C THR A 747 -14.26 14.94 3.35
N LYS A 748 -13.67 15.22 4.52
CA LYS A 748 -14.30 14.97 5.82
C LYS A 748 -15.61 15.75 5.91
N PRO A 749 -16.77 15.11 6.11
CA PRO A 749 -18.01 15.82 6.33
C PRO A 749 -17.87 16.73 7.55
N GLN A 750 -18.03 18.04 7.33
CA GLN A 750 -18.40 18.95 8.40
C GLN A 750 -19.65 18.37 9.08
N THR A 751 -19.63 18.33 10.42
CA THR A 751 -20.26 17.28 11.24
C THR A 751 -21.65 16.85 10.74
N PRO A 752 -21.85 15.57 10.36
CA PRO A 752 -22.81 15.15 9.34
C PRO A 752 -24.27 15.53 9.66
N ASP A 753 -24.73 16.63 9.03
CA ASP A 753 -26.01 17.30 9.28
C ASP A 753 -26.45 17.19 10.75
N ASN A 754 -25.57 17.63 11.66
CA ASN A 754 -25.87 17.74 13.09
C ASN A 754 -27.22 18.44 13.27
N GLU A 755 -28.26 17.72 13.71
CA GLU A 755 -29.61 18.30 13.89
C GLU A 755 -29.68 19.30 15.07
N SER A 756 -28.57 19.51 15.77
CA SER A 756 -28.26 20.72 16.53
C SER A 756 -26.75 20.96 16.61
N GLY A 757 -26.32 22.22 16.59
CA GLY A 757 -24.91 22.63 16.60
C GLY A 757 -24.77 24.14 16.82
N HIS A 758 -23.60 24.72 16.51
CA HIS A 758 -23.40 26.17 16.52
C HIS A 758 -22.86 26.67 15.18
N VAL A 759 -23.38 27.81 14.71
CA VAL A 759 -22.76 28.62 13.64
C VAL A 759 -22.13 29.87 14.24
N VAL A 760 -21.23 30.53 13.51
CA VAL A 760 -20.80 31.90 13.82
C VAL A 760 -21.60 32.87 12.95
N ILE A 761 -22.17 33.92 13.55
CA ILE A 761 -22.90 34.97 12.81
C ILE A 761 -22.28 36.34 13.06
N SER A 762 -22.13 37.13 11.99
CA SER A 762 -21.88 38.57 12.03
C SER A 762 -22.94 39.34 11.24
N VAL A 763 -23.19 40.59 11.62
CA VAL A 763 -24.08 41.50 10.89
C VAL A 763 -23.33 42.82 10.64
N GLU A 764 -23.07 43.13 9.37
CA GLU A 764 -22.02 44.03 8.91
C GLU A 764 -22.55 45.12 7.95
N ARG A 765 -22.14 46.37 8.18
CA ARG A 765 -22.50 47.55 7.37
C ARG A 765 -21.25 48.38 7.02
N PHE A 766 -20.19 47.67 6.63
CA PHE A 766 -18.87 48.23 6.29
C PHE A 766 -18.86 49.03 4.98
N THR A 767 -19.70 48.65 4.02
CA THR A 767 -19.90 49.34 2.72
C THR A 767 -20.46 50.76 2.84
N ILE A 768 -21.05 51.08 4.00
CA ILE A 768 -21.48 52.43 4.40
C ILE A 768 -20.68 52.99 5.60
N GLY A 769 -19.58 52.34 5.98
CA GLY A 769 -18.65 52.83 7.02
C GLY A 769 -19.16 52.75 8.47
N GLN A 770 -20.34 52.18 8.71
CA GLN A 770 -20.99 52.16 10.03
C GLN A 770 -20.62 50.93 10.90
N GLY A 771 -19.61 50.15 10.51
CA GLY A 771 -19.08 49.03 11.31
C GLY A 771 -19.99 47.79 11.36
N TYR A 772 -20.03 47.13 12.52
CA TYR A 772 -20.98 46.06 12.81
C TYR A 772 -22.32 46.62 13.33
N ILE A 773 -23.40 45.86 13.12
CA ILE A 773 -24.60 45.88 13.98
C ILE A 773 -24.40 44.85 15.10
N TYR A 774 -23.96 43.64 14.74
CA TYR A 774 -23.54 42.59 15.67
C TYR A 774 -22.15 42.06 15.29
N GLU A 775 -21.21 42.15 16.24
CA GLU A 775 -19.89 41.52 16.15
C GLU A 775 -20.01 39.98 16.14
N PRO A 776 -19.00 39.24 15.66
CA PRO A 776 -19.09 37.79 15.47
C PRO A 776 -19.44 37.04 16.76
N VAL A 777 -20.46 36.18 16.71
CA VAL A 777 -20.98 35.46 17.88
C VAL A 777 -21.39 34.02 17.52
N PHE A 778 -21.20 33.08 18.45
CA PHE A 778 -21.70 31.71 18.31
C PHE A 778 -23.22 31.65 18.54
N VAL A 779 -23.94 31.05 17.61
CA VAL A 779 -25.41 30.95 17.63
C VAL A 779 -25.81 29.47 17.58
N PRO A 780 -26.48 28.94 18.62
CA PRO A 780 -26.96 27.57 18.60
C PRO A 780 -28.11 27.40 17.59
N PHE A 781 -28.07 26.32 16.83
CA PHE A 781 -29.11 25.91 15.89
C PHE A 781 -29.69 24.55 16.26
N GLU A 782 -30.93 24.31 15.86
CA GLU A 782 -31.70 23.08 16.05
C GLU A 782 -32.38 22.64 14.75
N LYS A 783 -33.04 21.48 14.78
CA LYS A 783 -33.64 20.84 13.60
C LYS A 783 -34.71 21.72 12.95
N GLY A 784 -34.38 22.25 11.77
CA GLY A 784 -35.28 23.09 10.98
C GLY A 784 -35.01 24.59 11.11
N ASP A 785 -33.97 24.99 11.84
CA ASP A 785 -33.37 26.32 11.65
C ASP A 785 -32.83 26.49 10.22
N ASN A 786 -32.84 27.74 9.76
CA ASN A 786 -32.22 28.22 8.53
C ASN A 786 -31.53 29.58 8.79
N ALA A 787 -30.92 30.20 7.78
CA ALA A 787 -30.20 31.46 7.99
C ALA A 787 -31.13 32.59 8.50
N ALA A 788 -32.43 32.57 8.17
CA ALA A 788 -33.38 33.59 8.62
C ALA A 788 -33.81 33.41 10.07
N THR A 789 -34.08 32.17 10.51
CA THR A 789 -34.38 31.90 11.92
C THR A 789 -33.17 32.18 12.80
N LEU A 790 -31.96 31.86 12.33
CA LEU A 790 -30.72 32.10 13.08
C LEU A 790 -30.36 33.59 13.15
N LEU A 791 -30.52 34.36 12.07
CA LEU A 791 -30.41 35.82 12.15
C LEU A 791 -31.40 36.40 13.17
N LYS A 792 -32.66 35.92 13.17
CA LYS A 792 -33.70 36.32 14.15
C LYS A 792 -33.34 35.96 15.61
N LYS A 793 -32.44 35.00 15.86
CA LYS A 793 -31.87 34.73 17.21
C LYS A 793 -30.80 35.77 17.61
N VAL A 794 -30.12 36.39 16.66
CA VAL A 794 -29.08 37.40 16.88
C VAL A 794 -29.67 38.80 17.00
N ILE A 795 -30.40 39.26 15.97
CA ILE A 795 -30.89 40.65 15.91
C ILE A 795 -32.18 40.88 16.69
N GLY A 796 -32.86 39.83 17.15
CA GLY A 796 -34.23 39.88 17.68
C GLY A 796 -35.26 39.76 16.55
N LYS A 797 -36.34 38.99 16.76
CA LYS A 797 -37.32 38.71 15.70
C LYS A 797 -38.09 39.98 15.28
N GLU A 798 -38.30 40.87 16.22
CA GLU A 798 -38.93 42.18 16.08
C GLU A 798 -38.13 43.16 15.20
N ASN A 799 -36.82 42.94 15.03
CA ASN A 799 -35.96 43.81 14.24
C ASN A 799 -35.71 43.28 12.82
N PHE A 800 -36.25 42.13 12.44
CA PHE A 800 -36.19 41.60 11.08
C PHE A 800 -37.42 42.05 10.29
N VAL A 801 -37.21 42.77 9.19
CA VAL A 801 -38.26 43.17 8.23
C VAL A 801 -38.20 42.24 7.01
N GLY A 802 -39.35 41.83 6.50
CA GLY A 802 -39.52 40.89 5.39
C GLY A 802 -39.95 39.47 5.79
N GLU A 803 -40.04 38.58 4.80
CA GLU A 803 -40.45 37.19 4.96
C GLU A 803 -39.29 36.28 5.46
N ASP A 804 -39.58 35.05 5.92
CA ASP A 804 -38.51 34.09 6.24
C ASP A 804 -37.64 33.74 5.00
N THR A 805 -38.14 34.00 3.80
CA THR A 805 -37.50 33.80 2.48
C THR A 805 -36.63 34.96 2.01
N TYR A 806 -36.80 36.16 2.55
CA TYR A 806 -36.15 37.39 2.08
C TYR A 806 -36.03 38.45 3.18
N LEU A 807 -34.83 38.98 3.39
CA LEU A 807 -34.54 40.03 4.36
C LEU A 807 -34.63 41.40 3.67
N GLU A 808 -35.67 42.16 3.99
CA GLU A 808 -35.93 43.49 3.41
C GLU A 808 -35.14 44.57 4.17
N ALA A 809 -35.18 44.57 5.51
CA ALA A 809 -34.47 45.52 6.36
C ALA A 809 -34.19 44.99 7.78
N ILE A 810 -33.29 45.68 8.49
CA ILE A 810 -33.00 45.47 9.92
C ILE A 810 -33.31 46.75 10.71
N VAL A 811 -34.29 46.71 11.63
CA VAL A 811 -34.67 47.82 12.52
C VAL A 811 -33.54 48.16 13.50
N GLY A 812 -33.30 49.45 13.77
CA GLY A 812 -32.10 49.91 14.48
C GLY A 812 -30.78 49.65 13.74
N GLY A 813 -30.86 49.26 12.46
CA GLY A 813 -29.71 48.90 11.63
C GLY A 813 -28.93 50.08 11.07
N ASP A 814 -29.48 51.31 11.14
CA ASP A 814 -28.84 52.53 10.66
C ASP A 814 -28.39 53.44 11.83
N LEU A 815 -27.22 54.07 11.72
CA LEU A 815 -26.76 55.15 12.59
C LEU A 815 -27.13 56.56 12.06
N GLY A 816 -27.78 56.61 10.90
CA GLY A 816 -28.26 57.80 10.21
C GLY A 816 -27.31 58.28 9.11
N THR A 817 -27.91 58.91 8.10
CA THR A 817 -27.28 59.42 6.87
C THR A 817 -25.97 60.20 7.10
N ASP A 818 -25.85 60.98 8.18
CA ASP A 818 -24.64 61.76 8.46
C ASP A 818 -23.42 60.91 8.87
N LYS A 819 -23.62 59.63 9.22
CA LYS A 819 -22.57 58.65 9.53
C LYS A 819 -22.10 57.84 8.33
N VAL A 820 -22.85 57.83 7.23
CA VAL A 820 -22.51 57.05 6.03
C VAL A 820 -21.19 57.52 5.44
N VAL A 821 -20.27 56.59 5.20
CA VAL A 821 -19.02 56.79 4.47
C VAL A 821 -18.83 55.59 3.54
N VAL A 822 -18.94 55.82 2.23
CA VAL A 822 -18.75 54.78 1.22
C VAL A 822 -17.24 54.58 0.98
N PRO A 823 -16.69 53.37 1.09
CA PRO A 823 -15.29 53.11 0.78
C PRO A 823 -14.91 53.43 -0.67
N GLU A 824 -13.73 54.04 -0.86
CA GLU A 824 -13.21 54.50 -2.17
C GLU A 824 -13.16 53.40 -3.26
N TYR A 825 -13.09 52.12 -2.86
CA TYR A 825 -13.13 51.00 -3.81
C TYR A 825 -14.52 50.81 -4.45
N ILE A 826 -15.61 51.12 -3.73
CA ILE A 826 -16.99 51.08 -4.26
C ILE A 826 -17.21 52.26 -5.21
N GLU A 827 -16.63 53.43 -4.90
CA GLU A 827 -16.67 54.60 -5.78
C GLU A 827 -15.95 54.31 -7.11
N LYS A 828 -14.82 53.58 -7.07
CA LYS A 828 -14.11 53.09 -8.25
C LYS A 828 -14.88 52.00 -9.01
N LEU A 829 -15.37 50.98 -8.30
CA LEU A 829 -16.13 49.85 -8.85
C LEU A 829 -17.42 50.29 -9.54
N SER A 830 -18.13 51.26 -8.95
CA SER A 830 -19.35 51.85 -9.49
C SER A 830 -19.11 52.90 -10.58
N ASN A 831 -17.85 53.16 -10.95
CA ASN A 831 -17.43 54.23 -11.85
C ASN A 831 -18.03 55.60 -11.47
N GLY A 832 -18.04 55.91 -10.17
CA GLY A 832 -18.57 57.15 -9.59
C GLY A 832 -20.10 57.24 -9.54
N SER A 833 -20.83 56.14 -9.74
CA SER A 833 -22.31 56.14 -9.61
C SER A 833 -22.81 55.89 -8.18
N VAL A 834 -21.92 55.46 -7.27
CA VAL A 834 -22.17 55.36 -5.83
C VAL A 834 -20.98 55.97 -5.10
N THR A 835 -21.16 57.13 -4.48
CA THR A 835 -20.18 57.82 -3.62
C THR A 835 -20.77 58.11 -2.24
N THR A 836 -19.92 58.56 -1.31
CA THR A 836 -20.36 59.05 0.01
C THR A 836 -21.40 60.17 -0.12
N GLU A 837 -21.25 61.08 -1.08
CA GLU A 837 -22.21 62.16 -1.35
C GLU A 837 -23.51 61.62 -1.93
N THR A 838 -23.46 60.77 -2.96
CA THR A 838 -24.71 60.28 -3.59
C THR A 838 -25.53 59.43 -2.62
N ALA A 839 -24.89 58.63 -1.78
CA ALA A 839 -25.58 57.88 -0.72
C ALA A 839 -26.22 58.83 0.31
N ARG A 840 -25.55 59.93 0.66
CA ARG A 840 -26.10 60.95 1.58
C ARG A 840 -27.21 61.80 0.97
N GLU A 841 -27.23 61.98 -0.35
CA GLU A 841 -28.34 62.62 -1.08
C GLU A 841 -29.54 61.68 -1.28
N TRP A 842 -29.32 60.37 -1.20
CA TRP A 842 -30.34 59.32 -1.26
C TRP A 842 -30.99 59.01 0.10
N GLY A 843 -30.20 59.15 1.17
CA GLY A 843 -30.34 58.39 2.40
C GLY A 843 -31.68 58.49 3.14
N ASN A 844 -32.39 57.36 3.19
CA ASN A 844 -33.48 57.01 4.10
C ASN A 844 -34.38 58.19 4.56
N GLU A 845 -35.19 58.75 3.64
CA GLU A 845 -36.26 59.71 3.98
C GLU A 845 -37.53 59.00 4.53
N ASP A 846 -37.39 58.22 5.62
CA ASP A 846 -38.47 57.51 6.34
C ASP A 846 -39.41 56.74 5.38
N ASN A 847 -38.90 55.63 4.86
CA ASN A 847 -39.58 54.78 3.87
C ASN A 847 -40.89 54.11 4.39
N GLY A 848 -41.29 54.38 5.64
CA GLY A 848 -42.48 53.82 6.29
C GLY A 848 -42.21 52.51 7.05
N ASP A 849 -40.95 52.19 7.28
CA ASP A 849 -40.41 50.97 7.90
C ASP A 849 -40.06 51.14 9.39
N GLY A 850 -39.64 52.33 9.80
CA GLY A 850 -39.30 52.68 11.18
C GLY A 850 -38.39 53.89 11.35
N GLY A 851 -37.68 54.32 10.30
CA GLY A 851 -36.80 55.50 10.33
C GLY A 851 -35.47 55.34 11.08
N ASP A 852 -35.21 54.18 11.69
CA ASP A 852 -33.88 53.71 12.12
C ASP A 852 -33.50 52.34 11.50
N ALA A 853 -34.37 51.81 10.63
CA ALA A 853 -34.13 50.59 9.88
C ALA A 853 -33.11 50.82 8.75
N LEU A 854 -32.35 49.77 8.43
CA LEU A 854 -31.44 49.75 7.29
C LEU A 854 -31.90 48.65 6.32
N GLY A 855 -32.35 49.04 5.13
CA GLY A 855 -33.08 48.18 4.20
C GLY A 855 -32.67 48.30 2.73
N GLU A 856 -33.41 47.59 1.88
CA GLU A 856 -33.25 47.67 0.43
C GLU A 856 -33.50 49.10 -0.09
N PHE A 857 -32.67 49.52 -1.04
CA PHE A 857 -32.75 50.82 -1.75
C PHE A 857 -32.52 52.11 -0.94
N ASP A 858 -32.27 52.05 0.37
CA ASP A 858 -32.03 53.22 1.24
C ASP A 858 -30.89 54.15 0.79
N TYR A 859 -29.83 53.58 0.21
CA TYR A 859 -28.56 54.27 -0.04
C TYR A 859 -28.02 54.13 -1.47
N SER A 860 -28.56 53.19 -2.27
CA SER A 860 -28.41 53.16 -3.73
C SER A 860 -29.47 52.25 -4.38
N ASN A 861 -29.64 52.32 -5.71
CA ASN A 861 -30.44 51.36 -6.50
C ASN A 861 -30.02 49.88 -6.35
N TYR A 862 -28.92 49.60 -5.65
CA TYR A 862 -28.34 48.27 -5.42
C TYR A 862 -28.07 47.99 -3.92
N SER A 863 -28.55 48.85 -3.01
CA SER A 863 -28.37 48.66 -1.57
C SER A 863 -29.40 47.70 -0.98
N GLY A 864 -29.03 47.00 0.09
CA GLY A 864 -29.84 45.94 0.71
C GLY A 864 -28.96 44.88 1.39
N TRP A 865 -29.54 43.75 1.80
CA TRP A 865 -28.81 42.73 2.55
C TRP A 865 -28.45 41.49 1.73
N MET A 866 -27.15 41.18 1.68
CA MET A 866 -26.62 39.90 1.20
C MET A 866 -26.26 39.01 2.40
N TYR A 867 -26.19 37.69 2.17
CA TYR A 867 -25.62 36.75 3.16
C TYR A 867 -24.65 35.78 2.48
N HIS A 868 -23.49 35.60 3.11
CA HIS A 868 -22.43 34.70 2.65
C HIS A 868 -22.25 33.57 3.66
N VAL A 869 -21.97 32.36 3.16
CA VAL A 869 -21.70 31.19 4.00
C VAL A 869 -20.30 30.69 3.71
N ASN A 870 -19.45 30.65 4.73
CA ASN A 870 -18.02 30.31 4.61
C ASN A 870 -17.33 31.09 3.46
N GLY A 871 -17.58 32.40 3.42
CA GLY A 871 -16.99 33.36 2.48
C GLY A 871 -17.45 33.25 1.02
N GLU A 872 -18.32 32.31 0.67
CA GLU A 872 -18.89 32.18 -0.67
C GLU A 872 -20.35 32.70 -0.74
N GLU A 873 -20.72 33.19 -1.93
CA GLU A 873 -22.08 33.64 -2.24
C GLU A 873 -23.01 32.44 -2.44
N VAL A 874 -24.05 32.35 -1.61
CA VAL A 874 -25.01 31.24 -1.65
C VAL A 874 -26.16 31.58 -2.58
N GLY A 875 -26.15 30.97 -3.78
CA GLY A 875 -27.16 31.15 -4.85
C GLY A 875 -28.57 30.62 -4.56
N TYR A 876 -29.03 30.70 -3.32
CA TYR A 876 -30.37 30.34 -2.86
C TYR A 876 -30.80 31.22 -1.67
N GLY A 877 -32.08 31.57 -1.61
CA GLY A 877 -32.61 32.49 -0.60
C GLY A 877 -32.44 31.99 0.84
N ILE A 878 -32.40 32.93 1.79
CA ILE A 878 -32.07 32.77 3.21
C ILE A 878 -32.88 31.67 3.95
N ALA A 879 -34.11 31.38 3.53
CA ALA A 879 -34.92 30.26 4.04
C ALA A 879 -34.39 28.86 3.67
N SER A 880 -33.65 28.74 2.57
CA SER A 880 -33.27 27.47 1.93
C SER A 880 -31.97 26.90 2.46
N TYR A 881 -31.12 27.75 3.07
CA TYR A 881 -29.89 27.33 3.72
C TYR A 881 -30.18 26.43 4.92
N LYS A 882 -29.39 25.37 5.07
CA LYS A 882 -29.38 24.51 6.27
C LYS A 882 -28.07 24.72 7.02
N PRO A 883 -28.10 25.10 8.31
CA PRO A 883 -26.91 25.29 9.11
C PRO A 883 -26.13 23.99 9.31
N LYS A 884 -24.80 24.12 9.39
CA LYS A 884 -23.89 23.05 9.82
C LYS A 884 -23.02 23.56 10.97
N ASP A 885 -22.58 22.62 11.78
CA ASP A 885 -21.75 22.89 12.95
C ASP A 885 -20.40 23.48 12.51
N GLY A 886 -20.11 24.70 12.95
CA GLY A 886 -18.91 25.45 12.58
C GLY A 886 -19.00 26.31 11.30
N ASP A 887 -20.14 26.42 10.62
CA ASP A 887 -20.30 27.35 9.49
C ASP A 887 -20.27 28.83 9.95
N VAL A 888 -19.80 29.73 9.08
CA VAL A 888 -19.84 31.19 9.30
C VAL A 888 -20.86 31.83 8.36
N LEU A 889 -21.85 32.51 8.92
CA LEU A 889 -22.86 33.29 8.19
C LEU A 889 -22.55 34.78 8.38
N ARG A 890 -22.17 35.46 7.30
CA ARG A 890 -21.91 36.91 7.31
C ARG A 890 -23.05 37.62 6.61
N PHE A 891 -23.88 38.33 7.37
CA PHE A 891 -24.94 39.19 6.82
C PHE A 891 -24.35 40.57 6.57
N GLN A 892 -24.39 41.03 5.32
CA GLN A 892 -23.59 42.17 4.87
C GLN A 892 -24.43 43.09 4.00
N PHE A 893 -24.40 44.38 4.30
CA PHE A 893 -25.07 45.39 3.48
C PHE A 893 -24.30 45.59 2.16
N THR A 894 -24.96 45.41 1.01
CA THR A 894 -24.45 45.76 -0.32
C THR A 894 -24.69 47.24 -0.60
N MET A 895 -23.85 47.85 -1.43
CA MET A 895 -24.03 49.19 -1.98
C MET A 895 -23.96 49.21 -3.52
N TYR A 896 -23.41 48.18 -4.18
CA TYR A 896 -23.27 48.18 -5.65
C TYR A 896 -23.35 46.79 -6.30
N GLY A 897 -24.08 46.72 -7.43
CA GLY A 897 -24.04 45.56 -8.32
C GLY A 897 -24.58 44.26 -7.70
N TYR A 898 -25.54 44.36 -6.78
CA TYR A 898 -26.14 43.22 -6.07
C TYR A 898 -25.09 42.35 -5.33
N GLY A 899 -24.22 42.99 -4.53
CA GLY A 899 -23.14 42.31 -3.79
C GLY A 899 -21.82 42.17 -4.55
N THR A 900 -21.68 42.75 -5.75
CA THR A 900 -20.38 42.79 -6.47
C THR A 900 -19.29 43.50 -5.64
N ASP A 901 -19.69 44.43 -4.76
CA ASP A 901 -18.83 45.13 -3.80
C ASP A 901 -18.46 44.32 -2.55
N LEU A 902 -19.08 43.16 -2.34
CA LEU A 902 -18.83 42.22 -1.24
C LEU A 902 -18.08 40.95 -1.71
N THR A 903 -18.39 40.46 -2.91
CA THR A 903 -17.78 39.25 -3.50
C THR A 903 -16.63 39.53 -4.46
N GLY A 904 -16.54 40.75 -4.99
CA GLY A 904 -15.63 41.11 -6.08
C GLY A 904 -16.00 40.50 -7.44
N ARG A 905 -17.10 39.72 -7.53
CA ARG A 905 -17.57 39.03 -8.74
C ARG A 905 -18.83 39.71 -9.26
N GLN A 906 -18.89 39.99 -10.56
CA GLN A 906 -20.10 40.54 -11.20
C GLN A 906 -21.02 39.40 -11.67
N TRP A 907 -22.33 39.56 -11.51
CA TRP A 907 -23.33 38.57 -11.94
C TRP A 907 -23.10 38.08 -13.38
N GLY A 908 -22.85 36.77 -13.55
CA GLY A 908 -22.59 36.14 -14.84
C GLY A 908 -21.14 36.19 -15.34
N ASN A 909 -20.21 36.79 -14.60
CA ASN A 909 -18.77 36.75 -14.87
C ASN A 909 -18.07 35.83 -13.85
N PRO A 910 -17.42 34.72 -14.27
CA PRO A 910 -16.76 33.80 -13.35
C PRO A 910 -15.44 34.35 -12.77
N ASN A 911 -14.86 35.39 -13.37
CA ASN A 911 -13.61 35.99 -12.90
C ASN A 911 -13.90 37.16 -11.95
N PRO A 912 -13.27 37.24 -10.76
CA PRO A 912 -13.37 38.42 -9.92
C PRO A 912 -12.75 39.64 -10.62
N ILE A 913 -13.43 40.78 -10.50
CA ILE A 913 -12.98 42.08 -11.02
C ILE A 913 -12.29 42.94 -9.95
N ILE A 914 -12.47 42.59 -8.67
CA ILE A 914 -11.67 43.01 -7.52
C ILE A 914 -11.44 41.75 -6.67
N ASP A 915 -10.24 41.58 -6.12
CA ASP A 915 -9.97 40.49 -5.17
C ASP A 915 -10.44 40.88 -3.76
N ILE A 916 -11.26 40.02 -3.15
CA ILE A 916 -11.79 40.21 -1.80
C ILE A 916 -11.57 38.91 -1.03
N CYS A 917 -10.66 38.95 -0.05
CA CYS A 917 -10.25 37.76 0.68
C CYS A 917 -11.37 37.23 1.60
N ASN A 918 -11.41 35.91 1.74
CA ASN A 918 -12.20 35.24 2.78
C ASN A 918 -11.68 35.67 4.17
N LYS A 919 -12.59 36.02 5.09
CA LYS A 919 -12.28 36.49 6.46
C LYS A 919 -12.89 35.60 7.56
N ASP A 920 -13.28 34.37 7.24
CA ASP A 920 -14.00 33.49 8.17
C ASP A 920 -13.14 33.04 9.34
N GLU A 921 -11.85 32.74 9.10
CA GLU A 921 -10.94 32.27 10.15
C GLU A 921 -10.79 33.31 11.27
N ILE A 922 -10.53 34.57 10.90
CA ILE A 922 -10.46 35.67 11.87
C ILE A 922 -11.84 35.99 12.48
N THR A 923 -12.93 35.80 11.73
CA THR A 923 -14.31 35.94 12.23
C THR A 923 -14.65 34.88 13.30
N LYS A 924 -14.19 33.63 13.14
CA LYS A 924 -14.33 32.58 14.17
C LYS A 924 -13.53 32.91 15.43
N LEU A 925 -12.27 33.30 15.29
CA LEU A 925 -11.43 33.72 16.41
C LEU A 925 -12.00 34.93 17.17
N MET A 926 -12.64 35.86 16.45
CA MET A 926 -13.38 36.96 17.06
C MET A 926 -14.61 36.47 17.84
N ALA A 927 -15.33 35.45 17.35
CA ALA A 927 -16.43 34.83 18.09
C ALA A 927 -15.96 34.07 19.34
N GLU A 928 -14.78 33.44 19.31
CA GLU A 928 -14.13 32.82 20.48
C GLU A 928 -13.79 33.86 21.56
N VAL A 929 -13.23 35.01 21.18
CA VAL A 929 -13.03 36.14 22.10
C VAL A 929 -14.37 36.64 22.64
N ASN A 930 -15.41 36.72 21.81
CA ASN A 930 -16.71 37.25 22.21
C ASN A 930 -17.52 36.33 23.13
N ALA A 931 -17.31 35.01 23.09
CA ALA A 931 -17.94 34.06 24.01
C ALA A 931 -17.59 34.36 25.48
N ASP A 932 -16.35 34.78 25.75
CA ASP A 932 -15.79 35.10 27.07
C ASP A 932 -15.38 36.61 27.15
N ARG A 933 -16.08 37.50 26.43
CA ARG A 933 -15.60 38.87 26.09
C ARG A 933 -15.02 39.68 27.25
N GLU A 934 -15.67 39.69 28.42
CA GLU A 934 -15.21 40.44 29.60
C GLU A 934 -13.83 39.94 30.09
N LYS A 935 -13.63 38.62 30.09
CA LYS A 935 -12.38 37.97 30.49
C LYS A 935 -11.30 38.10 29.42
N MET A 936 -11.63 37.85 28.15
CA MET A 936 -10.66 37.89 27.05
C MET A 936 -10.17 39.31 26.76
N MET A 937 -11.06 40.31 26.75
CA MET A 937 -10.67 41.70 26.51
C MET A 937 -9.98 42.38 27.70
N ALA A 938 -9.91 41.71 28.86
CA ALA A 938 -9.08 42.11 29.99
C ALA A 938 -7.59 41.70 29.85
N VAL A 939 -7.25 40.86 28.86
CA VAL A 939 -5.87 40.53 28.49
C VAL A 939 -5.39 41.56 27.43
N PRO A 940 -4.37 42.39 27.72
CA PRO A 940 -3.96 43.47 26.82
C PRO A 940 -3.55 42.99 25.42
N GLU A 941 -2.92 41.83 25.33
CA GLU A 941 -2.44 41.21 24.09
C GLU A 941 -3.61 40.75 23.21
N VAL A 942 -4.60 40.08 23.80
CA VAL A 942 -5.83 39.66 23.11
C VAL A 942 -6.60 40.89 22.65
N LYS A 943 -6.76 41.90 23.51
CA LYS A 943 -7.44 43.14 23.15
C LYS A 943 -6.74 43.84 21.97
N ALA A 944 -5.41 43.94 21.98
CA ALA A 944 -4.65 44.58 20.90
C ALA A 944 -4.75 43.81 19.57
N ALA A 945 -4.75 42.48 19.60
CA ALA A 945 -4.98 41.66 18.42
C ALA A 945 -6.44 41.75 17.92
N TYR A 946 -7.42 41.85 18.83
CA TYR A 946 -8.84 42.01 18.49
C TYR A 946 -9.14 43.38 17.87
N ASP A 947 -8.59 44.46 18.44
CA ASP A 947 -8.71 45.83 17.89
C ASP A 947 -8.15 45.90 16.45
N GLU A 948 -7.06 45.17 16.17
CA GLU A 948 -6.44 45.05 14.85
C GLU A 948 -7.28 44.18 13.89
N ALA A 949 -7.82 43.06 14.38
CA ALA A 949 -8.74 42.21 13.63
C ALA A 949 -9.99 42.98 13.18
N VAL A 950 -10.66 43.71 14.09
CA VAL A 950 -11.81 44.56 13.78
C VAL A 950 -11.47 45.57 12.68
N LYS A 951 -10.32 46.25 12.78
CA LYS A 951 -9.86 47.23 11.78
C LYS A 951 -9.69 46.60 10.39
N LEU A 952 -9.04 45.43 10.30
CA LEU A 952 -8.75 44.75 9.05
C LEU A 952 -9.99 44.08 8.44
N VAL A 953 -10.89 43.52 9.25
CA VAL A 953 -12.16 42.98 8.76
C VAL A 953 -13.03 44.11 8.17
N SER A 954 -13.16 45.23 8.89
CA SER A 954 -13.99 46.38 8.53
C SER A 954 -13.58 47.12 7.25
N ALA A 955 -12.35 46.95 6.76
CA ALA A 955 -11.88 47.61 5.53
C ALA A 955 -12.48 47.03 4.23
N VAL A 956 -13.17 45.88 4.33
CA VAL A 956 -13.61 44.99 3.23
C VAL A 956 -12.44 44.55 2.34
N ILE A 957 -11.89 45.42 1.50
CA ILE A 957 -10.67 45.14 0.72
C ILE A 957 -9.46 45.11 1.66
N THR A 958 -8.77 43.98 1.72
CA THR A 958 -7.61 43.78 2.59
C THR A 958 -6.76 42.66 1.98
N PRO A 959 -5.42 42.77 1.91
CA PRO A 959 -4.57 41.68 1.47
C PRO A 959 -4.81 40.43 2.32
N LYS A 960 -4.80 39.24 1.72
CA LYS A 960 -5.01 37.98 2.44
C LYS A 960 -3.92 37.79 3.50
N GLU A 961 -2.70 38.20 3.20
CA GLU A 961 -1.53 38.12 4.07
C GLU A 961 -1.71 38.93 5.37
N GLU A 962 -2.39 40.08 5.30
CA GLU A 962 -2.69 40.90 6.49
C GLU A 962 -3.80 40.25 7.35
N ILE A 963 -4.81 39.66 6.73
CA ILE A 963 -5.87 38.91 7.42
C ILE A 963 -5.32 37.63 8.08
N ASP A 964 -4.50 36.86 7.37
CA ASP A 964 -3.88 35.63 7.86
C ASP A 964 -2.91 35.92 9.02
N ALA A 965 -2.10 36.99 8.92
CA ALA A 965 -1.21 37.43 9.99
C ALA A 965 -1.99 37.89 11.24
N ALA A 966 -3.09 38.63 11.06
CA ALA A 966 -3.95 39.05 12.16
C ALA A 966 -4.71 37.87 12.80
N ALA A 967 -5.15 36.89 12.00
CA ALA A 967 -5.74 35.64 12.49
C ALA A 967 -4.73 34.84 13.33
N ALA A 968 -3.51 34.63 12.82
CA ALA A 968 -2.44 33.95 13.56
C ALA A 968 -2.11 34.66 14.88
N LYS A 969 -2.00 36.00 14.87
CA LYS A 969 -1.73 36.82 16.06
C LYS A 969 -2.87 36.77 17.08
N LEU A 970 -4.12 36.80 16.63
CA LEU A 970 -5.29 36.70 17.51
C LEU A 970 -5.39 35.29 18.13
N ARG A 971 -5.15 34.24 17.33
CA ARG A 971 -5.05 32.86 17.81
C ARG A 971 -3.96 32.70 18.86
N GLU A 972 -2.74 33.18 18.60
CA GLU A 972 -1.64 33.10 19.56
C GLU A 972 -1.99 33.80 20.88
N ALA A 973 -2.57 35.01 20.82
CA ALA A 973 -2.98 35.74 22.01
C ALA A 973 -4.06 34.99 22.81
N VAL A 974 -5.09 34.45 22.14
CA VAL A 974 -6.18 33.68 22.76
C VAL A 974 -5.67 32.37 23.34
N GLU A 975 -4.88 31.60 22.60
CA GLU A 975 -4.25 30.37 23.08
C GLU A 975 -3.37 30.63 24.30
N ASN A 976 -2.56 31.70 24.30
CA ASN A 976 -1.71 32.03 25.43
C ASN A 976 -2.53 32.47 26.65
N ALA A 977 -3.62 33.24 26.46
CA ALA A 977 -4.56 33.57 27.52
C ALA A 977 -5.29 32.35 28.11
N GLN A 978 -5.52 31.30 27.31
CA GLN A 978 -6.11 30.02 27.75
C GLN A 978 -5.09 29.07 28.39
N LYS A 979 -3.81 29.12 27.99
CA LYS A 979 -2.72 28.26 28.52
C LYS A 979 -2.22 28.67 29.90
N VAL A 980 -2.43 29.92 30.33
CA VAL A 980 -2.06 30.38 31.68
C VAL A 980 -3.01 29.74 32.71
N PRO A 981 -2.53 28.85 33.60
CA PRO A 981 -3.38 28.22 34.60
C PRO A 981 -3.72 29.21 35.72
N ASN A 982 -4.94 29.14 36.27
CA ASN A 982 -5.19 29.71 37.60
C ASN A 982 -4.41 28.88 38.63
N GLY A 983 -3.50 29.53 39.38
CA GLY A 983 -2.63 28.86 40.34
C GLY A 983 -1.14 29.12 40.11
N TRP A 984 -0.31 28.21 40.64
CA TRP A 984 1.16 28.30 40.63
C TRP A 984 1.78 27.85 39.31
N LEU A 985 2.78 28.60 38.83
CA LEU A 985 3.61 28.29 37.67
C LEU A 985 5.09 28.44 38.03
N GLU A 986 5.91 27.43 37.77
CA GLU A 986 7.37 27.52 37.91
C GLU A 986 7.99 28.11 36.63
N THR A 987 8.81 29.15 36.77
CA THR A 987 9.54 29.79 35.66
C THR A 987 11.04 29.80 35.92
N SER A 988 11.84 30.09 34.90
CA SER A 988 13.30 30.28 35.02
C SER A 988 13.71 31.43 35.94
N GLU A 989 12.80 32.37 36.26
CA GLU A 989 13.04 33.46 37.22
C GLU A 989 12.51 33.13 38.63
N GLY A 990 11.79 32.02 38.80
CA GLY A 990 11.17 31.58 40.05
C GLY A 990 9.67 31.27 39.92
N TRP A 991 9.02 31.00 41.03
CA TRP A 991 7.58 30.69 41.07
C TRP A 991 6.74 31.95 40.91
N GLN A 992 5.73 31.87 40.04
CA GLN A 992 4.70 32.88 39.78
C GLN A 992 3.33 32.30 40.14
N TYR A 993 2.34 33.17 40.35
CA TYR A 993 0.96 32.77 40.59
C TYR A 993 0.02 33.64 39.77
N TYR A 994 -1.00 33.02 39.18
CA TYR A 994 -1.92 33.66 38.25
C TYR A 994 -3.38 33.50 38.69
N GLU A 995 -4.16 34.57 38.53
CA GLU A 995 -5.62 34.57 38.67
C GLU A 995 -6.26 35.24 37.45
N ASN A 996 -7.15 34.52 36.78
CA ASN A 996 -7.87 34.95 35.58
C ASN A 996 -6.95 35.46 34.47
N GLY A 997 -5.82 34.77 34.27
CA GLY A 997 -4.77 35.11 33.30
C GLY A 997 -3.82 36.23 33.74
N GLN A 998 -4.09 36.94 34.83
CA GLN A 998 -3.21 38.00 35.35
C GLN A 998 -2.28 37.47 36.45
N LYS A 999 -0.99 37.84 36.40
CA LYS A 999 -0.03 37.49 37.45
C LYS A 999 -0.29 38.30 38.73
N VAL A 1000 -0.32 37.64 39.87
CA VAL A 1000 -0.52 38.29 41.18
C VAL A 1000 0.77 38.98 41.62
N ILE A 1001 0.63 40.21 42.12
CA ILE A 1001 1.72 41.08 42.59
C ILE A 1001 1.36 41.56 44.01
N GLY A 1002 2.32 41.51 44.94
CA GLY A 1002 2.10 41.80 46.35
C GLY A 1002 1.65 40.57 47.13
N TRP A 1003 0.73 40.77 48.08
CA TRP A 1003 0.22 39.69 48.93
C TRP A 1003 -0.77 38.79 48.20
N LEU A 1004 -0.59 37.47 48.37
CA LEU A 1004 -1.45 36.41 47.86
C LEU A 1004 -1.94 35.55 49.04
N ASP A 1005 -3.23 35.24 49.10
CA ASP A 1005 -3.83 34.27 50.01
C ASP A 1005 -4.35 33.07 49.21
N THR A 1006 -3.83 31.86 49.47
CA THR A 1006 -4.32 30.62 48.82
C THR A 1006 -5.35 29.87 49.66
N GLY A 1007 -5.90 30.51 50.70
CA GLY A 1007 -6.85 29.95 51.67
C GLY A 1007 -6.21 29.06 52.74
N ASN A 1008 -4.97 28.57 52.52
CA ASN A 1008 -4.17 27.84 53.50
C ASN A 1008 -2.95 28.63 53.99
N HIS A 1009 -2.32 29.41 53.10
CA HIS A 1009 -1.08 30.14 53.39
C HIS A 1009 -1.07 31.49 52.66
N TRP A 1010 -0.37 32.46 53.25
CA TRP A 1010 -0.06 33.74 52.62
C TRP A 1010 1.32 33.70 51.97
N TYR A 1011 1.44 34.32 50.79
CA TYR A 1011 2.66 34.43 50.00
C TYR A 1011 2.89 35.88 49.61
N TYR A 1012 4.13 36.23 49.26
CA TYR A 1012 4.46 37.56 48.76
C TYR A 1012 5.17 37.48 47.40
N MET A 1013 4.56 38.11 46.41
CA MET A 1013 5.01 38.21 45.02
C MET A 1013 5.59 39.61 44.79
N ASP A 1014 6.76 39.72 44.15
CA ASP A 1014 7.34 41.04 43.86
C ASP A 1014 6.70 41.76 42.65
N HIS A 1015 7.26 42.90 42.26
CA HIS A 1015 6.79 43.69 41.12
C HIS A 1015 6.88 42.97 39.76
N ASN A 1016 7.65 41.89 39.66
CA ASN A 1016 7.69 41.03 38.48
C ASN A 1016 6.67 39.88 38.57
N GLY A 1017 6.07 39.65 39.75
CA GLY A 1017 5.21 38.50 40.05
C GLY A 1017 5.98 37.29 40.59
N ILE A 1018 7.23 37.45 41.02
CA ILE A 1018 8.07 36.35 41.53
C ILE A 1018 7.89 36.21 43.05
N MET A 1019 7.53 35.01 43.49
CA MET A 1019 7.40 34.62 44.90
C MET A 1019 8.71 34.82 45.67
N LYS A 1020 8.62 35.30 46.92
CA LYS A 1020 9.77 35.47 47.81
C LYS A 1020 9.83 34.44 48.93
N THR A 1021 11.06 34.00 49.20
CA THR A 1021 11.47 33.20 50.35
C THR A 1021 12.38 34.06 51.25
N GLY A 1022 12.44 33.76 52.55
CA GLY A 1022 13.22 34.52 53.52
C GLY A 1022 12.59 35.85 53.95
N TRP A 1023 13.42 36.81 54.34
CA TRP A 1023 12.98 38.10 54.89
C TRP A 1023 12.45 39.06 53.81
N VAL A 1024 11.22 39.56 54.01
CA VAL A 1024 10.56 40.54 53.13
C VAL A 1024 10.12 41.75 53.97
N SER A 1025 10.38 42.97 53.48
CA SER A 1025 9.92 44.21 54.10
C SER A 1025 8.74 44.77 53.30
N VAL A 1026 7.56 44.85 53.92
CA VAL A 1026 6.33 45.37 53.30
C VAL A 1026 5.75 46.46 54.20
N ASN A 1027 5.53 47.66 53.65
CA ASN A 1027 4.94 48.80 54.36
C ASN A 1027 5.61 49.16 55.72
N GLY A 1028 6.90 48.88 55.86
CA GLY A 1028 7.68 49.14 57.09
C GLY A 1028 7.67 48.01 58.12
N HIS A 1029 6.94 46.92 57.86
CA HIS A 1029 6.95 45.70 58.67
C HIS A 1029 7.80 44.61 58.00
N TRP A 1030 8.51 43.83 58.81
CA TRP A 1030 9.27 42.68 58.34
C TRP A 1030 8.46 41.39 58.50
N TYR A 1031 8.47 40.58 57.45
CA TYR A 1031 7.82 39.27 57.36
C TYR A 1031 8.89 38.23 57.01
N TYR A 1032 8.67 36.98 57.43
CA TYR A 1032 9.53 35.86 57.05
C TYR A 1032 8.73 34.83 56.28
N MET A 1033 9.12 34.60 55.04
CA MET A 1033 8.58 33.58 54.16
C MET A 1033 9.47 32.34 54.27
N ASP A 1034 8.90 31.14 54.35
CA ASP A 1034 9.68 29.91 54.51
C ASP A 1034 10.38 29.48 53.20
N GLN A 1035 10.98 28.30 53.19
CA GLN A 1035 11.68 27.75 52.02
C GLN A 1035 10.74 27.45 50.82
N TRP A 1036 9.43 27.39 51.05
CA TRP A 1036 8.38 27.22 50.04
C TRP A 1036 7.61 28.52 49.77
N GLY A 1037 8.04 29.65 50.36
CA GLY A 1037 7.45 30.97 50.19
C GLY A 1037 6.23 31.25 51.07
N ALA A 1038 5.86 30.35 51.99
CA ALA A 1038 4.71 30.53 52.87
C ALA A 1038 5.07 31.43 54.08
N MET A 1039 4.22 32.40 54.40
CA MET A 1039 4.43 33.34 55.50
C MET A 1039 4.39 32.64 56.87
N VAL A 1040 5.43 32.83 57.67
CA VAL A 1040 5.55 32.22 59.00
C VAL A 1040 4.90 33.11 60.07
N THR A 1041 4.14 32.48 60.96
CA THR A 1041 3.63 33.07 62.21
C THR A 1041 4.26 32.35 63.41
N GLY A 1042 4.42 33.02 64.55
CA GLY A 1042 5.06 32.47 65.74
C GLY A 1042 6.60 32.44 65.66
N TRP A 1043 7.22 31.44 66.29
CA TRP A 1043 8.68 31.33 66.42
C TRP A 1043 9.36 30.82 65.14
N VAL A 1044 10.38 31.53 64.66
CA VAL A 1044 11.24 31.11 63.54
C VAL A 1044 12.71 31.26 63.88
N SER A 1045 13.55 30.32 63.43
CA SER A 1045 15.00 30.31 63.64
C SER A 1045 15.72 30.58 62.32
N VAL A 1046 16.44 31.69 62.23
CA VAL A 1046 17.12 32.15 61.02
C VAL A 1046 18.59 32.45 61.36
N ASN A 1047 19.52 31.80 60.66
CA ASN A 1047 20.97 31.97 60.86
C ASN A 1047 21.46 31.84 62.32
N GLY A 1048 20.78 31.01 63.13
CA GLY A 1048 21.11 30.79 64.54
C GLY A 1048 20.46 31.75 65.54
N HIS A 1049 19.70 32.74 65.06
CA HIS A 1049 18.92 33.65 65.89
C HIS A 1049 17.43 33.29 65.82
N TRP A 1050 16.74 33.37 66.97
CA TRP A 1050 15.29 33.20 67.03
C TRP A 1050 14.58 34.54 66.86
N TYR A 1051 13.50 34.53 66.09
CA TYR A 1051 12.61 35.67 65.84
C TYR A 1051 11.19 35.24 66.18
N TYR A 1052 10.33 36.20 66.53
CA TYR A 1052 8.92 35.97 66.77
C TYR A 1052 8.08 36.82 65.82
N MET A 1053 7.28 36.15 65.00
CA MET A 1053 6.32 36.73 64.08
C MET A 1053 4.95 36.72 64.75
N ASP A 1054 4.18 37.81 64.66
CA ASP A 1054 2.86 37.90 65.28
C ASP A 1054 1.80 37.07 64.52
N GLN A 1055 0.53 37.19 64.94
CA GLN A 1055 -0.59 36.49 64.30
C GLN A 1055 -0.87 36.91 62.84
N TRP A 1056 -0.28 38.03 62.39
CA TRP A 1056 -0.35 38.55 61.03
C TRP A 1056 0.99 38.34 60.27
N GLY A 1057 1.94 37.61 60.87
CA GLY A 1057 3.26 37.34 60.30
C GLY A 1057 4.27 38.49 60.41
N ALA A 1058 3.96 39.56 61.16
CA ALA A 1058 4.85 40.71 61.32
C ALA A 1058 5.85 40.48 62.47
N MET A 1059 7.13 40.77 62.23
CA MET A 1059 8.22 40.57 63.18
C MET A 1059 8.10 41.49 64.40
N VAL A 1060 8.11 40.90 65.59
CA VAL A 1060 8.00 41.63 66.86
C VAL A 1060 9.38 42.10 67.36
N THR A 1061 9.44 43.33 67.85
CA THR A 1061 10.58 43.89 68.61
C THR A 1061 10.14 44.21 70.04
N GLY A 1062 11.06 44.17 71.01
CA GLY A 1062 10.75 44.38 72.42
C GLY A 1062 10.22 43.14 73.15
N TRP A 1063 9.45 43.35 74.22
CA TRP A 1063 8.92 42.27 75.06
C TRP A 1063 7.68 41.61 74.44
N VAL A 1064 7.72 40.28 74.28
CA VAL A 1064 6.59 39.46 73.80
C VAL A 1064 6.26 38.35 74.80
N SER A 1065 4.97 38.08 74.98
CA SER A 1065 4.46 36.99 75.83
C SER A 1065 3.93 35.86 74.96
N VAL A 1066 4.57 34.69 75.04
CA VAL A 1066 4.22 33.50 74.27
C VAL A 1066 3.95 32.35 75.22
N ASN A 1067 2.74 31.77 75.18
CA ASN A 1067 2.31 30.68 76.07
C ASN A 1067 2.53 30.95 77.58
N GLY A 1068 2.46 32.21 78.00
CA GLY A 1068 2.66 32.65 79.39
C GLY A 1068 4.11 32.94 79.78
N HIS A 1069 5.07 32.75 78.87
CA HIS A 1069 6.48 33.09 79.07
C HIS A 1069 6.85 34.38 78.35
N TRP A 1070 7.63 35.25 79.00
CA TRP A 1070 8.10 36.52 78.43
C TRP A 1070 9.49 36.36 77.81
N TYR A 1071 9.63 36.89 76.60
CA TYR A 1071 10.86 36.91 75.81
C TYR A 1071 11.15 38.34 75.36
N TYR A 1072 12.43 38.70 75.22
CA TYR A 1072 12.84 40.01 74.71
C TYR A 1072 13.51 39.87 73.35
N MET A 1073 12.89 40.50 72.36
CA MET A 1073 13.40 40.63 71.00
C MET A 1073 14.12 41.98 70.88
N ASP A 1074 15.30 42.03 70.29
CA ASP A 1074 16.07 43.27 70.15
C ASP A 1074 15.48 44.21 69.08
N GLN A 1075 16.19 45.32 68.78
CA GLN A 1075 15.77 46.29 67.76
C GLN A 1075 15.76 45.72 66.32
N TRP A 1076 16.38 44.55 66.10
CA TRP A 1076 16.39 43.81 64.85
C TRP A 1076 15.46 42.58 64.90
N GLY A 1077 14.69 42.41 65.98
CA GLY A 1077 13.76 41.30 66.18
C GLY A 1077 14.40 40.00 66.66
N ALA A 1078 15.71 39.98 66.96
CA ALA A 1078 16.41 38.78 67.40
C ALA A 1078 16.24 38.57 68.92
N MET A 1079 15.90 37.35 69.33
CA MET A 1079 15.68 36.99 70.73
C MET A 1079 17.00 37.05 71.51
N VAL A 1080 17.02 37.87 72.56
CA VAL A 1080 18.18 37.99 73.46
C VAL A 1080 18.13 36.88 74.50
N THR A 1081 19.22 36.13 74.63
CA THR A 1081 19.49 35.23 75.77
C THR A 1081 20.50 35.89 76.71
N GLY A 1082 20.35 35.64 78.02
CA GLY A 1082 21.16 36.23 79.09
C GLY A 1082 20.96 35.53 80.43
#